data_AF-A0A5K7XIC4-F1
#
_entry.id   AF-A0A5K7XIC4-F1
#
_cell.length_a   1.000
_cell.length_b   1.000
_cell.length_c   1.000
_cell.angle_alpha   90.00
_cell.angle_beta   90.00
_cell.angle_gamma   90.00
#
_symmetry.space_group_name_H-M   'P 1'
#
loop_
_entity.id
_entity.type
_entity.pdbx_description
1 polymer ?
#
loop_
_entity_poly.entity_id
_entity_poly.type
_entity_poly.pdbx_seq_one_letter_code
_entity_poly.pdbx_strand_id
1 'polypeptide(L)'
;MRDALRRLRNTHVARKLWRRAPVSLLALSLSSLLAVSFARADEAALDPAAVEFFETRIRPVLVEHCYSCHSAAAGSPKGDFRLDSAEHLRNGGPGGAVIEPGNPAESTLISALKYESYEMPPSGKLSDEIIADFEQWVAMGAPDPRNEAATADEAPTVDPRNHWSLKAPQKVAAPAVADRAWTRTVIDAFILARLEAANVKPSPAADPRTLLRRLHFDLTGLPPTAAELEQFAANSSDAEYEQAVDRLLASPQFGERWGRYWLDVARYADTKGYCFQEDRNYPNAFKYRDWVISAFNGDMPFDRFVVNQIAADQSGDPNAAAASGFLTLGRRFLNDSQLINDDRIDLMTRGLMGLSVACARCHDHKYDAIPTADYYSLYGVLASCTETPRDDLPAAMADAPQPATQHIFLRGNNGSPGPEVTRHFLSCFAEGEPQPFQNGSGRLELANAIASRNNPLTARVWVNRVWGRLIGRGIVATPSDFGVRGEAPTHPELLDWLAVTFMDESWSTKRLIRRIVTSNVYRQSSAPRPDCHEVDPTNALLARMNRRRLDMESLRDGLLQAAGRLDVTMGGPSVQLTTAPYSNRRAIYGFIERQNLPAFFRTFDFANPNTPAAARPQTASPSQALFMLNSPFAIEQARGLAERSAAVPENSPPLADTDRVSQLYQFALGRKPSVEEIAEAATFVAAGAQADAAAQVASQPRWQYGYGTYDPLSDRADFHQFPHFANGTWNGGEAFPEVEAGWAMLNVQGGHPGDATHAAIRRFTVPAAGTLRIEGELQRHAAEGNGVLGRIVSSARGRVGEWHVPTGGSATSVESFPVSAGDTIDLIVDSIENNHHHDTFFWRANITLTREDGSVEAWNTLDGIDGPRTAAPAPLDRWSQLAQVLLMCNEFAFVD
;
A
#
# COMPACT_ATOMS: atom_id res chain seq x y z
N MET A 1 -22.52 40.85 36.11
CA MET A 1 -22.41 41.67 34.89
C MET A 1 -23.13 41.03 33.69
N ARG A 2 -23.96 40.00 33.90
CA ARG A 2 -25.44 40.06 33.81
C ARG A 2 -26.04 41.48 34.01
N ASP A 3 -27.02 41.83 33.16
CA ASP A 3 -27.97 42.98 33.19
C ASP A 3 -27.83 44.22 32.28
N ALA A 4 -26.93 44.26 31.29
CA ALA A 4 -26.79 45.49 30.47
C ALA A 4 -27.43 45.50 29.07
N LEU A 5 -28.01 44.42 28.53
CA LEU A 5 -28.54 44.45 27.15
C LEU A 5 -29.91 43.78 26.96
N ARG A 6 -30.77 43.88 27.99
CA ARG A 6 -32.23 43.91 27.79
C ARG A 6 -32.64 45.38 27.67
N ARG A 7 -33.43 45.68 26.63
CA ARG A 7 -34.16 46.94 26.35
C ARG A 7 -33.47 47.87 25.36
N LEU A 8 -33.84 47.75 24.09
CA LEU A 8 -34.58 48.81 23.40
C LEU A 8 -35.40 48.17 22.27
N ARG A 9 -36.71 48.17 22.53
CA ARG A 9 -37.82 47.66 21.75
C ARG A 9 -38.62 48.90 21.33
N ASN A 10 -39.31 48.83 20.18
CA ASN A 10 -40.36 49.74 19.68
C ASN A 10 -39.83 50.97 18.90
N THR A 11 -40.38 51.44 17.78
CA THR A 11 -41.63 51.26 16.99
C THR A 11 -41.51 52.26 15.80
N HIS A 12 -41.96 52.02 14.55
CA HIS A 12 -43.30 52.34 14.01
C HIS A 12 -43.25 52.21 12.45
N VAL A 13 -44.14 51.47 11.75
CA VAL A 13 -45.43 51.90 11.09
C VAL A 13 -45.18 52.79 9.83
N ALA A 14 -45.78 52.66 8.63
CA ALA A 14 -46.67 51.70 7.96
C ALA A 14 -46.91 52.11 6.46
N ARG A 15 -47.31 51.14 5.62
CA ARG A 15 -48.31 51.15 4.50
C ARG A 15 -48.28 52.20 3.36
N LYS A 16 -48.34 51.71 2.09
CA LYS A 16 -49.51 51.71 1.15
C LYS A 16 -49.08 51.24 -0.28
N LEU A 17 -49.72 50.23 -0.91
CA LEU A 17 -50.85 50.23 -1.89
C LEU A 17 -50.51 50.99 -3.21
N TRP A 18 -50.74 50.56 -4.47
CA TRP A 18 -51.69 49.63 -5.11
C TRP A 18 -51.32 49.37 -6.61
N ARG A 19 -51.48 48.12 -7.08
CA ARG A 19 -52.12 47.60 -8.32
C ARG A 19 -52.12 48.40 -9.65
N ARG A 20 -51.76 47.72 -10.77
CA ARG A 20 -52.62 47.40 -11.96
C ARG A 20 -51.89 46.46 -12.97
N ALA A 21 -52.65 45.57 -13.61
CA ALA A 21 -52.28 44.40 -14.46
C ALA A 21 -52.28 44.73 -15.98
N PRO A 22 -52.36 43.77 -16.95
CA PRO A 22 -51.53 42.59 -17.33
C PRO A 22 -51.09 42.64 -18.83
N VAL A 23 -50.54 41.53 -19.39
CA VAL A 23 -50.47 41.07 -20.83
C VAL A 23 -49.06 40.48 -21.08
N SER A 24 -48.83 39.17 -20.91
CA SER A 24 -49.05 38.01 -21.82
C SER A 24 -47.84 37.65 -22.72
N LEU A 25 -47.49 36.36 -22.63
CA LEU A 25 -46.88 35.46 -23.64
C LEU A 25 -45.35 35.23 -23.68
N LEU A 26 -45.01 33.93 -23.71
CA LEU A 26 -43.69 33.23 -23.78
C LEU A 26 -42.86 33.28 -22.48
N ALA A 27 -42.39 32.17 -21.88
CA ALA A 27 -42.08 30.85 -22.38
C ALA A 27 -42.19 29.79 -21.26
N LEU A 28 -42.52 28.55 -21.64
CA LEU A 28 -42.46 27.36 -20.80
C LEU A 28 -41.00 27.01 -20.46
N SER A 29 -40.62 27.07 -19.18
CA SER A 29 -39.59 26.21 -18.57
C SER A 29 -39.53 26.40 -17.05
N LEU A 30 -39.23 25.31 -16.34
CA LEU A 30 -38.92 25.21 -14.90
C LEU A 30 -40.04 25.52 -13.89
N SER A 31 -40.71 24.48 -13.39
CA SER A 31 -41.17 24.38 -11.98
C SER A 31 -41.81 23.00 -11.73
N SER A 32 -41.00 21.97 -11.47
CA SER A 32 -41.47 20.73 -10.84
C SER A 32 -40.33 20.00 -10.11
N LEU A 33 -39.66 20.67 -9.16
CA LEU A 33 -38.71 20.02 -8.25
C LEU A 33 -38.66 20.83 -6.94
N LEU A 34 -39.49 20.44 -5.98
CA LEU A 34 -39.30 20.61 -4.53
C LEU A 34 -40.46 19.93 -3.80
N ALA A 35 -40.59 18.62 -4.02
CA ALA A 35 -41.18 17.73 -3.04
C ALA A 35 -40.02 17.26 -2.16
N VAL A 36 -39.84 17.91 -1.01
CA VAL A 36 -38.94 17.43 0.04
C VAL A 36 -39.57 16.16 0.60
N SER A 37 -39.15 15.01 0.07
CA SER A 37 -39.34 13.72 0.73
C SER A 37 -38.56 13.77 2.04
N PHE A 38 -39.26 13.80 3.17
CA PHE A 38 -38.68 13.41 4.45
C PHE A 38 -38.37 11.91 4.37
N ALA A 39 -37.18 11.59 3.87
CA ALA A 39 -36.57 10.30 4.13
C ALA A 39 -36.37 10.22 5.64
N ARG A 40 -36.97 9.21 6.27
CA ARG A 40 -36.53 8.73 7.58
C ARG A 40 -35.04 8.41 7.40
N ALA A 41 -34.17 9.12 8.12
CA ALA A 41 -32.80 8.67 8.30
C ALA A 41 -32.89 7.35 9.07
N ASP A 42 -32.68 6.24 8.37
CA ASP A 42 -32.31 4.99 9.01
C ASP A 42 -31.02 5.27 9.79
N GLU A 43 -31.03 4.98 11.09
CA GLU A 43 -29.84 5.00 11.93
C GLU A 43 -28.85 3.99 11.32
N ALA A 44 -27.81 4.50 10.67
CA ALA A 44 -26.87 3.67 9.94
C ALA A 44 -26.27 2.61 10.87
N ALA A 45 -26.47 1.33 10.54
CA ALA A 45 -25.80 0.23 11.22
C ALA A 45 -24.28 0.46 11.19
N LEU A 46 -23.60 0.24 12.32
CA LEU A 46 -22.15 0.42 12.42
C LEU A 46 -21.42 -0.47 11.40
N ASP A 47 -20.45 0.10 10.70
CA ASP A 47 -19.59 -0.61 9.74
C ASP A 47 -18.96 -1.85 10.40
N PRO A 48 -19.13 -3.06 9.84
CA PRO A 48 -18.58 -4.29 10.40
C PRO A 48 -17.07 -4.27 10.66
N ALA A 49 -16.28 -3.68 9.78
CA ALA A 49 -14.83 -3.56 9.95
C ALA A 49 -14.47 -2.63 11.12
N ALA A 50 -15.29 -1.59 11.30
CA ALA A 50 -15.13 -0.60 12.34
C ALA A 50 -15.51 -1.16 13.73
N VAL A 51 -16.58 -1.97 13.79
CA VAL A 51 -16.95 -2.75 14.98
C VAL A 51 -15.87 -3.76 15.36
N GLU A 52 -15.30 -4.44 14.37
CA GLU A 52 -14.21 -5.40 14.61
C GLU A 52 -12.95 -4.71 15.16
N PHE A 53 -12.56 -3.56 14.58
CA PHE A 53 -11.44 -2.77 15.08
C PHE A 53 -11.63 -2.40 16.55
N PHE A 54 -12.84 -1.97 16.92
CA PHE A 54 -13.17 -1.69 18.31
C PHE A 54 -13.01 -2.92 19.22
N GLU A 55 -13.62 -4.05 18.87
CA GLU A 55 -13.60 -5.27 19.70
C GLU A 55 -12.19 -5.89 19.82
N THR A 56 -11.35 -5.74 18.81
CA THR A 56 -10.02 -6.38 18.75
C THR A 56 -8.88 -5.49 19.20
N ARG A 57 -8.96 -4.16 19.00
CA ARG A 57 -7.87 -3.21 19.27
C ARG A 57 -8.14 -2.29 20.45
N ILE A 58 -9.39 -1.89 20.65
CA ILE A 58 -9.74 -0.84 21.62
C ILE A 58 -10.26 -1.46 22.92
N ARG A 59 -11.25 -2.35 22.82
CA ARG A 59 -11.92 -2.93 23.97
C ARG A 59 -10.99 -3.71 24.90
N PRO A 60 -10.02 -4.50 24.43
CA PRO A 60 -9.10 -5.21 25.33
C PRO A 60 -8.31 -4.23 26.21
N VAL A 61 -7.82 -3.13 25.62
CA VAL A 61 -7.08 -2.08 26.33
C VAL A 61 -7.99 -1.38 27.36
N LEU A 62 -9.24 -1.06 26.99
CA LEU A 62 -10.22 -0.49 27.91
C LEU A 62 -10.48 -1.41 29.12
N VAL A 63 -10.61 -2.73 28.88
CA VAL A 63 -10.81 -3.72 29.94
C VAL A 63 -9.61 -3.79 30.87
N GLU A 64 -8.41 -3.91 30.30
CA GLU A 64 -7.18 -4.14 31.04
C GLU A 64 -6.75 -2.92 31.84
N HIS A 65 -6.79 -1.74 31.23
CA HIS A 65 -6.17 -0.54 31.79
C HIS A 65 -7.16 0.49 32.33
N CYS A 66 -8.44 0.45 31.93
CA CYS A 66 -9.38 1.53 32.22
C CYS A 66 -10.53 1.11 33.15
N TYR A 67 -11.10 -0.09 32.98
CA TYR A 67 -12.33 -0.48 33.68
C TYR A 67 -12.22 -0.62 35.20
N SER A 68 -11.02 -0.88 35.72
CA SER A 68 -10.79 -0.93 37.17
C SER A 68 -11.18 0.37 37.89
N CYS A 69 -11.13 1.51 37.18
CA CYS A 69 -11.50 2.82 37.70
C CYS A 69 -12.69 3.47 36.98
N HIS A 70 -12.98 3.11 35.72
CA HIS A 70 -13.98 3.77 34.85
C HIS A 70 -15.03 2.79 34.33
N SER A 71 -15.58 1.93 35.18
CA SER A 71 -16.70 1.04 34.82
C SER A 71 -17.77 1.00 35.91
N ALA A 72 -18.98 0.53 35.60
CA ALA A 72 -20.03 0.32 36.62
C ALA A 72 -19.58 -0.63 37.75
N ALA A 73 -18.78 -1.64 37.40
CA ALA A 73 -18.25 -2.61 38.36
C ALA A 73 -17.26 -2.02 39.36
N ALA A 74 -16.71 -0.82 39.09
CA ALA A 74 -15.83 -0.11 40.02
C ALA A 74 -16.59 0.51 41.20
N GLY A 75 -17.93 0.48 41.20
CA GLY A 75 -18.81 0.98 42.26
C GLY A 75 -18.88 2.52 42.31
N SER A 76 -17.74 3.19 42.42
CA SER A 76 -17.61 4.65 42.38
C SER A 76 -16.59 5.03 41.29
N PRO A 77 -17.02 5.13 40.01
CA PRO A 77 -16.12 5.45 38.90
C PRO A 77 -15.39 6.77 39.14
N LYS A 78 -14.07 6.81 38.90
CA LYS A 78 -13.29 8.03 39.11
C LYS A 78 -13.73 9.12 38.14
N GLY A 79 -13.94 10.33 38.67
CA GLY A 79 -14.40 11.47 37.88
C GLY A 79 -15.84 11.38 37.38
N ASP A 80 -16.68 10.52 38.00
CA ASP A 80 -18.06 10.24 37.58
C ASP A 80 -18.17 9.88 36.09
N PHE A 81 -17.12 9.22 35.57
CA PHE A 81 -16.96 8.92 34.15
C PHE A 81 -16.78 7.42 33.92
N ARG A 82 -17.48 6.90 32.90
CA ARG A 82 -17.56 5.47 32.55
C ARG A 82 -17.15 5.23 31.11
N LEU A 83 -16.36 4.17 30.90
CA LEU A 83 -15.83 3.74 29.61
C LEU A 83 -16.39 2.39 29.15
N ASP A 84 -17.25 1.76 29.97
CA ASP A 84 -17.76 0.40 29.76
C ASP A 84 -19.03 0.33 28.89
N SER A 85 -19.57 1.46 28.45
CA SER A 85 -20.69 1.54 27.51
C SER A 85 -20.56 2.68 26.50
N ALA A 86 -21.16 2.50 25.32
CA ALA A 86 -21.09 3.46 24.21
C ALA A 86 -21.76 4.79 24.55
N GLU A 87 -22.85 4.75 25.32
CA GLU A 87 -23.56 5.95 25.76
C GLU A 87 -22.70 6.81 26.69
N HIS A 88 -22.11 6.20 27.72
CA HIS A 88 -21.30 6.94 28.70
C HIS A 88 -19.98 7.42 28.09
N LEU A 89 -19.42 6.63 27.18
CA LEU A 89 -18.22 6.99 26.45
C LEU A 89 -18.48 8.17 25.48
N ARG A 90 -19.67 8.25 24.85
CA ARG A 90 -20.09 9.40 24.02
C ARG A 90 -20.44 10.63 24.85
N ASN A 91 -21.21 10.45 25.92
CA ASN A 91 -21.72 11.56 26.73
C ASN A 91 -20.65 12.15 27.67
N GLY A 92 -19.61 11.37 28.00
CA GLY A 92 -18.53 11.81 28.88
C GLY A 92 -18.93 11.89 30.35
N GLY A 93 -18.08 12.52 31.16
CA GLY A 93 -18.33 12.79 32.58
C GLY A 93 -18.87 14.21 32.81
N PRO A 94 -18.87 14.71 34.06
CA PRO A 94 -19.27 16.10 34.38
C PRO A 94 -18.49 17.19 33.62
N GLY A 95 -17.33 16.84 33.04
CA GLY A 95 -16.52 17.70 32.18
C GLY A 95 -16.91 17.74 30.70
N GLY A 96 -17.95 17.00 30.28
CA GLY A 96 -18.38 16.90 28.88
C GLY A 96 -17.80 15.69 28.13
N ALA A 97 -18.09 15.60 26.83
CA ALA A 97 -17.65 14.51 25.96
C ALA A 97 -16.12 14.38 25.94
N VAL A 98 -15.63 13.15 26.09
CA VAL A 98 -14.18 12.87 26.13
C VAL A 98 -13.62 12.45 24.77
N ILE A 99 -14.50 12.14 23.81
CA ILE A 99 -14.16 11.74 22.45
C ILE A 99 -14.94 12.64 21.50
N GLU A 100 -14.24 13.17 20.51
CA GLU A 100 -14.79 13.89 19.36
C GLU A 100 -14.69 12.96 18.13
N PRO A 101 -15.79 12.30 17.72
CA PRO A 101 -15.77 11.37 16.59
C PRO A 101 -15.20 12.01 15.31
N GLY A 102 -14.21 11.34 14.71
CA GLY A 102 -13.52 11.81 13.51
C GLY A 102 -12.37 12.79 13.77
N ASN A 103 -12.18 13.26 15.02
CA ASN A 103 -11.14 14.22 15.36
C ASN A 103 -10.33 13.79 16.60
N PRO A 104 -9.26 13.00 16.40
CA PRO A 104 -8.40 12.56 17.50
C PRO A 104 -7.72 13.71 18.26
N ALA A 105 -7.38 14.81 17.56
CA ALA A 105 -6.65 15.93 18.15
C ALA A 105 -7.49 16.70 19.19
N GLU A 106 -8.81 16.77 18.99
CA GLU A 106 -9.74 17.44 19.91
C GLU A 106 -10.32 16.48 20.98
N SER A 107 -9.96 15.19 20.93
CA SER A 107 -10.47 14.19 21.86
C SER A 107 -9.68 14.18 23.17
N THR A 108 -10.30 14.60 24.27
CA THR A 108 -9.70 14.61 25.62
C THR A 108 -9.16 13.24 26.05
N LEU A 109 -9.78 12.14 25.62
CA LEU A 109 -9.27 10.80 25.86
C LEU A 109 -7.88 10.61 25.25
N ILE A 110 -7.66 11.07 24.01
CA ILE A 110 -6.37 10.92 23.32
C ILE A 110 -5.29 11.74 24.02
N SER A 111 -5.56 12.99 24.38
CA SER A 111 -4.59 13.82 25.12
C SER A 111 -4.27 13.24 26.51
N ALA A 112 -5.24 12.59 27.16
CA ALA A 112 -5.02 11.91 28.44
C ALA A 112 -4.15 10.64 28.28
N LEU A 113 -4.36 9.85 27.23
CA LEU A 113 -3.52 8.69 26.93
C LEU A 113 -2.09 9.10 26.54
N LYS A 114 -1.92 10.27 25.92
CA LYS A 114 -0.61 10.85 25.58
C LYS A 114 0.13 11.50 26.76
N TYR A 115 -0.54 11.67 27.90
CA TYR A 115 -0.06 12.43 29.06
C TYR A 115 0.16 13.93 28.74
N GLU A 116 -0.64 14.48 27.83
CA GLU A 116 -0.63 15.91 27.48
C GLU A 116 -1.62 16.71 28.33
N SER A 117 -2.67 16.05 28.83
CA SER A 117 -3.69 16.63 29.73
C SER A 117 -3.66 15.96 31.11
N TYR A 118 -4.37 14.85 31.27
CA TYR A 118 -4.35 13.98 32.44
C TYR A 118 -3.42 12.80 32.20
N GLU A 119 -2.81 12.25 33.26
CA GLU A 119 -1.98 11.05 33.14
C GLU A 119 -2.83 9.78 33.33
N MET A 120 -3.35 9.23 32.23
CA MET A 120 -4.19 8.02 32.24
C MET A 120 -3.63 6.93 31.30
N PRO A 121 -3.52 5.67 31.73
CA PRO A 121 -3.81 5.15 33.07
C PRO A 121 -2.71 5.50 34.10
N PRO A 122 -3.04 5.79 35.37
CA PRO A 122 -2.08 6.29 36.36
C PRO A 122 -0.99 5.28 36.76
N SER A 123 -1.16 4.02 36.40
CA SER A 123 -0.17 2.96 36.61
C SER A 123 1.02 3.02 35.64
N GLY A 124 0.94 3.85 34.59
CA GLY A 124 2.00 4.02 33.60
C GLY A 124 1.42 4.29 32.21
N LYS A 125 2.13 5.11 31.41
CA LYS A 125 1.70 5.50 30.07
C LYS A 125 1.59 4.28 29.16
N LEU A 126 0.52 4.20 28.37
CA LEU A 126 0.37 3.17 27.33
C LEU A 126 1.45 3.33 26.25
N SER A 127 1.72 2.28 25.50
CA SER A 127 2.64 2.33 24.37
C SER A 127 2.12 3.28 23.27
N ASP A 128 3.04 3.90 22.53
CA ASP A 128 2.68 4.82 21.44
C ASP A 128 1.82 4.11 20.37
N GLU A 129 1.99 2.79 20.20
CA GLU A 129 1.17 1.98 19.29
C GLU A 129 -0.27 1.81 19.77
N ILE A 130 -0.49 1.59 21.07
CA ILE A 130 -1.85 1.53 21.63
C ILE A 130 -2.52 2.89 21.48
N ILE A 131 -1.78 3.97 21.73
CA ILE A 131 -2.29 5.34 21.53
C ILE A 131 -2.67 5.56 20.07
N ALA A 132 -1.84 5.10 19.12
CA ALA A 132 -2.14 5.19 17.69
C ALA A 132 -3.38 4.38 17.28
N ASP A 133 -3.62 3.20 17.89
CA ASP A 133 -4.86 2.44 17.67
C ASP A 133 -6.08 3.25 18.14
N PHE A 134 -6.01 3.92 19.30
CA PHE A 134 -7.07 4.80 19.79
C PHE A 134 -7.28 6.03 18.88
N GLU A 135 -6.21 6.63 18.38
CA GLU A 135 -6.30 7.73 17.40
C GLU A 135 -6.99 7.28 16.12
N GLN A 136 -6.62 6.10 15.60
CA GLN A 136 -7.26 5.52 14.43
C GLN A 136 -8.75 5.25 14.67
N TRP A 137 -9.10 4.66 15.82
CA TRP A 137 -10.49 4.40 16.16
C TRP A 137 -11.32 5.68 16.26
N VAL A 138 -10.79 6.72 16.89
CA VAL A 138 -11.46 8.03 16.94
C VAL A 138 -11.59 8.62 15.54
N ALA A 139 -10.55 8.55 14.71
CA ALA A 139 -10.61 9.01 13.32
C ALA A 139 -11.68 8.28 12.47
N MET A 140 -11.97 7.02 12.81
CA MET A 140 -13.06 6.22 12.21
C MET A 140 -14.47 6.60 12.71
N GLY A 141 -14.59 7.61 13.58
CA GLY A 141 -15.86 8.02 14.18
C GLY A 141 -16.16 7.35 15.52
N ALA A 142 -15.16 6.77 16.18
CA ALA A 142 -15.28 6.07 17.46
C ALA A 142 -16.44 5.04 17.50
N PRO A 143 -16.54 4.12 16.52
CA PRO A 143 -17.60 3.11 16.47
C PRO A 143 -17.58 2.24 17.73
N ASP A 144 -18.71 2.16 18.42
CA ASP A 144 -18.84 1.40 19.67
C ASP A 144 -20.16 0.60 19.68
N PRO A 145 -20.10 -0.75 19.60
CA PRO A 145 -21.28 -1.61 19.53
C PRO A 145 -22.00 -1.81 20.88
N ARG A 146 -21.53 -1.19 21.97
CA ARG A 146 -22.00 -1.42 23.36
C ARG A 146 -23.15 -0.48 23.77
N ASN A 147 -24.39 -0.71 23.34
CA ASN A 147 -25.54 0.09 23.83
C ASN A 147 -26.07 -0.40 25.20
N GLU A 148 -26.34 0.53 26.15
CA GLU A 148 -27.04 0.25 27.42
C GLU A 148 -28.56 0.11 27.20
N ALA A 149 -28.94 -0.88 26.40
CA ALA A 149 -30.26 -1.53 26.37
C ALA A 149 -30.27 -2.57 25.25
N ALA A 150 -29.23 -3.41 25.16
CA ALA A 150 -29.45 -4.73 24.60
C ALA A 150 -30.32 -5.49 25.62
N THR A 151 -31.64 -5.28 25.56
CA THR A 151 -32.55 -6.38 25.82
C THR A 151 -32.06 -7.55 24.98
N ALA A 152 -32.06 -8.73 25.58
CA ALA A 152 -31.56 -9.98 25.01
C ALA A 152 -32.37 -10.49 23.79
N ASP A 153 -32.99 -9.60 23.01
CA ASP A 153 -33.82 -9.86 21.84
C ASP A 153 -33.34 -8.86 20.77
N GLU A 154 -32.55 -9.20 19.76
CA GLU A 154 -32.74 -10.34 18.87
C GLU A 154 -31.50 -11.24 18.87
N ALA A 155 -31.56 -12.33 19.64
CA ALA A 155 -30.87 -13.55 19.23
C ALA A 155 -31.28 -13.84 17.76
N PRO A 156 -30.37 -14.31 16.89
CA PRO A 156 -30.76 -14.70 15.55
C PRO A 156 -31.98 -15.63 15.66
N THR A 157 -33.01 -15.35 14.86
CA THR A 157 -34.28 -16.10 14.84
C THR A 157 -34.10 -17.59 14.55
N VAL A 158 -32.88 -17.99 14.20
CA VAL A 158 -32.40 -19.33 13.92
C VAL A 158 -31.17 -19.58 14.81
N ASP A 159 -31.13 -20.72 15.51
CA ASP A 159 -29.93 -21.19 16.24
C ASP A 159 -28.70 -21.06 15.32
N PRO A 160 -27.63 -20.32 15.68
CA PRO A 160 -26.45 -20.16 14.84
C PRO A 160 -25.82 -21.50 14.43
N ARG A 161 -26.04 -22.58 15.18
CA ARG A 161 -25.62 -23.94 14.82
C ARG A 161 -26.34 -24.50 13.57
N ASN A 162 -27.48 -23.92 13.20
CA ASN A 162 -28.22 -24.25 11.98
C ASN A 162 -27.77 -23.44 10.74
N HIS A 163 -26.79 -22.55 10.88
CA HIS A 163 -26.26 -21.74 9.79
C HIS A 163 -25.72 -22.64 8.66
N TRP A 164 -25.90 -22.20 7.40
CA TRP A 164 -25.56 -23.02 6.22
C TRP A 164 -24.09 -23.44 6.20
N SER A 165 -23.20 -22.57 6.70
CA SER A 165 -21.75 -22.77 6.65
C SER A 165 -21.25 -23.80 7.66
N LEU A 166 -22.03 -24.10 8.71
CA LEU A 166 -21.74 -25.14 9.70
C LEU A 166 -22.29 -26.52 9.30
N LYS A 167 -23.13 -26.58 8.27
CA LYS A 167 -23.65 -27.85 7.72
C LYS A 167 -22.63 -28.45 6.77
N ALA A 168 -22.45 -29.78 6.82
CA ALA A 168 -21.59 -30.49 5.89
C ALA A 168 -22.00 -30.19 4.42
N PRO A 169 -21.05 -29.90 3.52
CA PRO A 169 -21.35 -29.61 2.13
C PRO A 169 -21.91 -30.84 1.41
N GLN A 170 -22.91 -30.61 0.56
CA GLN A 170 -23.57 -31.69 -0.19
C GLN A 170 -23.30 -31.58 -1.70
N LYS A 171 -22.90 -32.70 -2.31
CA LYS A 171 -22.71 -32.77 -3.77
C LYS A 171 -24.07 -32.93 -4.44
N VAL A 172 -24.63 -31.83 -4.91
CA VAL A 172 -25.89 -31.84 -5.68
C VAL A 172 -25.63 -32.09 -7.16
N ALA A 173 -26.62 -32.64 -7.87
CA ALA A 173 -26.54 -32.83 -9.31
C ALA A 173 -26.56 -31.47 -10.04
N ALA A 174 -25.95 -31.40 -11.22
CA ALA A 174 -26.01 -30.21 -12.05
C ALA A 174 -27.49 -29.88 -12.40
N PRO A 175 -27.92 -28.61 -12.30
CA PRO A 175 -29.29 -28.24 -12.60
C PRO A 175 -29.60 -28.42 -14.09
N ALA A 176 -30.87 -28.68 -14.40
CA ALA A 176 -31.34 -28.68 -15.77
C ALA A 176 -31.43 -27.24 -16.28
N VAL A 177 -30.87 -26.99 -17.46
CA VAL A 177 -30.85 -25.68 -18.14
C VAL A 177 -31.49 -25.78 -19.51
N ALA A 178 -32.02 -24.66 -20.00
CA ALA A 178 -32.63 -24.57 -21.33
C ALA A 178 -31.56 -24.54 -22.43
N ASP A 179 -30.53 -23.69 -22.30
CA ASP A 179 -29.44 -23.59 -23.27
C ASP A 179 -28.27 -24.53 -22.95
N ARG A 180 -28.50 -25.83 -23.20
CA ARG A 180 -27.45 -26.86 -23.02
C ARG A 180 -26.26 -26.69 -23.97
N ALA A 181 -26.41 -25.95 -25.06
CA ALA A 181 -25.33 -25.72 -26.01
C ALA A 181 -24.29 -24.73 -25.44
N TRP A 182 -24.71 -23.82 -24.56
CA TRP A 182 -23.80 -22.93 -23.85
C TRP A 182 -23.04 -23.62 -22.72
N THR A 183 -23.54 -24.70 -22.13
CA THR A 183 -22.85 -25.38 -21.03
C THR A 183 -21.71 -26.26 -21.55
N ARG A 184 -20.48 -26.03 -21.08
CA ARG A 184 -19.32 -26.88 -21.34
C ARG A 184 -18.99 -27.78 -20.16
N THR A 185 -19.16 -27.24 -18.96
CA THR A 185 -18.82 -27.87 -17.68
C THR A 185 -20.00 -27.82 -16.72
N VAL A 186 -19.91 -28.56 -15.62
CA VAL A 186 -20.91 -28.53 -14.54
C VAL A 186 -21.03 -27.14 -13.91
N ILE A 187 -19.92 -26.38 -13.84
CA ILE A 187 -19.93 -24.99 -13.35
C ILE A 187 -20.88 -24.14 -14.20
N ASP A 188 -20.81 -24.29 -15.53
CA ASP A 188 -21.65 -23.53 -16.46
C ASP A 188 -23.13 -23.80 -16.24
N ALA A 189 -23.52 -25.04 -15.90
CA ALA A 189 -24.90 -25.37 -15.62
C ALA A 189 -25.44 -24.63 -14.39
N PHE A 190 -24.66 -24.56 -13.29
CA PHE A 190 -25.08 -23.83 -12.09
C PHE A 190 -25.23 -22.32 -12.33
N ILE A 191 -24.31 -21.71 -13.08
CA ILE A 191 -24.38 -20.29 -13.40
C ILE A 191 -25.53 -20.02 -14.38
N LEU A 192 -25.64 -20.81 -15.44
CA LEU A 192 -26.69 -20.63 -16.45
C LEU A 192 -28.09 -20.79 -15.86
N ALA A 193 -28.30 -21.74 -14.94
CA ALA A 193 -29.60 -21.88 -14.27
C ALA A 193 -30.03 -20.60 -13.52
N ARG A 194 -29.08 -19.91 -12.86
CA ARG A 194 -29.35 -18.63 -12.18
C ARG A 194 -29.58 -17.48 -13.17
N LEU A 195 -28.82 -17.45 -14.26
CA LEU A 195 -29.00 -16.47 -15.34
C LEU A 195 -30.36 -16.63 -16.03
N GLU A 196 -30.76 -17.86 -16.36
CA GLU A 196 -32.06 -18.18 -16.96
C GLU A 196 -33.22 -17.80 -16.01
N ALA A 197 -33.10 -18.09 -14.71
CA ALA A 197 -34.08 -17.69 -13.71
C ALA A 197 -34.22 -16.16 -13.60
N ALA A 198 -33.15 -15.41 -13.85
CA ALA A 198 -33.14 -13.96 -13.88
C ALA A 198 -33.47 -13.36 -15.26
N ASN A 199 -33.75 -14.18 -16.27
CA ASN A 199 -33.92 -13.77 -17.68
C ASN A 199 -32.72 -12.99 -18.26
N VAL A 200 -31.51 -13.28 -17.78
CA VAL A 200 -30.26 -12.68 -18.27
C VAL A 200 -29.51 -13.69 -19.13
N LYS A 201 -28.92 -13.25 -20.25
CA LYS A 201 -28.10 -14.11 -21.11
C LYS A 201 -26.61 -13.96 -20.76
N PRO A 202 -25.84 -15.06 -20.75
CA PRO A 202 -24.39 -14.98 -20.60
C PRO A 202 -23.76 -14.20 -21.76
N SER A 203 -22.55 -13.70 -21.54
CA SER A 203 -21.77 -13.00 -22.55
C SER A 203 -21.09 -13.98 -23.50
N PRO A 204 -20.79 -13.56 -24.74
CA PRO A 204 -19.98 -14.37 -25.64
C PRO A 204 -18.59 -14.63 -25.02
N ALA A 205 -17.89 -15.63 -25.55
CA ALA A 205 -16.49 -15.85 -25.17
C ALA A 205 -15.64 -14.60 -25.48
N ALA A 206 -14.62 -14.35 -24.66
CA ALA A 206 -13.60 -13.35 -24.97
C ALA A 206 -12.81 -13.78 -26.22
N ASP A 207 -12.21 -12.82 -26.91
CA ASP A 207 -11.35 -13.13 -28.05
C ASP A 207 -10.11 -13.93 -27.62
N PRO A 208 -9.48 -14.70 -28.55
CA PRO A 208 -8.38 -15.59 -28.20
C PRO A 208 -7.21 -14.90 -27.48
N ARG A 209 -6.90 -13.66 -27.84
CA ARG A 209 -5.78 -12.93 -27.23
C ARG A 209 -6.10 -12.59 -25.78
N THR A 210 -7.29 -12.04 -25.52
CA THR A 210 -7.77 -11.74 -24.17
C THR A 210 -7.80 -13.01 -23.31
N LEU A 211 -8.29 -14.13 -23.85
CA LEU A 211 -8.34 -15.41 -23.14
C LEU A 211 -6.95 -15.92 -22.74
N LEU A 212 -5.98 -15.93 -23.66
CA LEU A 212 -4.64 -16.43 -23.36
C LEU A 212 -3.90 -15.48 -22.40
N ARG A 213 -4.05 -14.16 -22.58
CA ARG A 213 -3.49 -13.15 -21.67
C ARG A 213 -4.03 -13.32 -20.25
N ARG A 214 -5.35 -13.46 -20.10
CA ARG A 214 -6.02 -13.70 -18.81
C ARG A 214 -5.47 -14.95 -18.13
N LEU A 215 -5.40 -16.05 -18.88
CA LEU A 215 -4.89 -17.33 -18.38
C LEU A 215 -3.43 -17.22 -17.91
N HIS A 216 -2.58 -16.53 -18.66
CA HIS A 216 -1.17 -16.30 -18.31
C HIS A 216 -1.00 -15.53 -16.99
N PHE A 217 -1.72 -14.42 -16.81
CA PHE A 217 -1.66 -13.65 -15.56
C PHE A 217 -2.25 -14.41 -14.37
N ASP A 218 -3.35 -15.14 -14.58
CA ASP A 218 -3.98 -15.91 -13.51
C ASP A 218 -3.13 -17.07 -13.03
N LEU A 219 -2.43 -17.73 -13.96
CA LEU A 219 -1.66 -18.93 -13.63
C LEU A 219 -0.21 -18.63 -13.30
N THR A 220 0.43 -17.61 -13.89
CA THR A 220 1.86 -17.33 -13.70
C THR A 220 2.18 -15.94 -13.18
N GLY A 221 1.22 -15.00 -13.27
CA GLY A 221 1.41 -13.59 -12.96
C GLY A 221 2.24 -12.83 -14.00
N LEU A 222 2.52 -13.44 -15.15
CA LEU A 222 3.31 -12.86 -16.25
C LEU A 222 2.47 -12.83 -17.52
N PRO A 223 2.61 -11.81 -18.39
CA PRO A 223 1.98 -11.83 -19.71
C PRO A 223 2.55 -12.93 -20.64
N PRO A 224 1.78 -13.38 -21.63
CA PRO A 224 2.30 -14.20 -22.73
C PRO A 224 3.20 -13.38 -23.64
N THR A 225 4.08 -14.05 -24.37
CA THR A 225 4.86 -13.43 -25.46
C THR A 225 3.97 -13.14 -26.67
N ALA A 226 4.38 -12.18 -27.51
CA ALA A 226 3.67 -11.88 -28.76
C ALA A 226 3.58 -13.12 -29.69
N ALA A 227 4.63 -13.96 -29.72
CA ALA A 227 4.64 -15.19 -30.51
C ALA A 227 3.61 -16.22 -30.00
N GLU A 228 3.50 -16.41 -28.69
CA GLU A 228 2.48 -17.29 -28.10
C GLU A 228 1.07 -16.80 -28.41
N LEU A 229 0.84 -15.48 -28.34
CA LEU A 229 -0.44 -14.88 -28.70
C LEU A 229 -0.78 -15.09 -30.18
N GLU A 230 0.17 -14.85 -31.09
CA GLU A 230 -0.04 -15.05 -32.53
C GLU A 230 -0.30 -16.53 -32.86
N GLN A 231 0.45 -17.45 -32.25
CA GLN A 231 0.27 -18.89 -32.43
C GLN A 231 -1.11 -19.36 -31.93
N PHE A 232 -1.52 -18.91 -30.75
CA PHE A 232 -2.82 -19.28 -30.19
C PHE A 232 -3.98 -18.66 -30.97
N ALA A 233 -3.86 -17.40 -31.41
CA ALA A 233 -4.87 -16.76 -32.23
C ALA A 233 -5.06 -17.48 -33.59
N ALA A 234 -4.00 -18.03 -34.16
CA ALA A 234 -4.07 -18.81 -35.41
C ALA A 234 -4.79 -20.16 -35.24
N ASN A 235 -4.80 -20.75 -34.04
CA ASN A 235 -5.52 -22.00 -33.74
C ASN A 235 -6.11 -21.98 -32.32
N SER A 236 -7.24 -21.29 -32.14
CA SER A 236 -7.90 -21.11 -30.83
C SER A 236 -8.93 -22.19 -30.49
N SER A 237 -8.67 -23.43 -30.93
CA SER A 237 -9.55 -24.57 -30.60
C SER A 237 -9.59 -24.85 -29.10
N ASP A 238 -10.66 -25.51 -28.63
CA ASP A 238 -10.78 -25.88 -27.22
C ASP A 238 -9.65 -26.80 -26.74
N ALA A 239 -9.18 -27.69 -27.61
CA ALA A 239 -8.06 -28.57 -27.30
C ALA A 239 -6.75 -27.77 -27.12
N GLU A 240 -6.51 -26.75 -27.94
CA GLU A 240 -5.33 -25.88 -27.78
C GLU A 240 -5.42 -25.06 -26.48
N TYR A 241 -6.61 -24.56 -26.15
CA TYR A 241 -6.84 -23.84 -24.89
C TYR A 241 -6.56 -24.73 -23.68
N GLU A 242 -7.08 -25.97 -23.65
CA GLU A 242 -6.81 -26.90 -22.56
C GLU A 242 -5.33 -27.28 -22.46
N GLN A 243 -4.62 -27.43 -23.58
CA GLN A 243 -3.17 -27.65 -23.58
C GLN A 243 -2.41 -26.45 -23.02
N ALA A 244 -2.83 -25.22 -23.32
CA ALA A 244 -2.25 -24.02 -22.73
C ALA A 244 -2.48 -23.98 -21.21
N VAL A 245 -3.69 -24.34 -20.74
CA VAL A 245 -3.99 -24.48 -19.30
C VAL A 245 -3.03 -25.48 -18.65
N ASP A 246 -2.90 -26.67 -19.22
CA ASP A 246 -2.06 -27.73 -18.65
C ASP A 246 -0.58 -27.34 -18.62
N ARG A 247 -0.09 -26.66 -19.67
CA ARG A 247 1.28 -26.14 -19.76
C ARG A 247 1.56 -25.08 -18.67
N LEU A 248 0.63 -24.16 -18.45
CA LEU A 248 0.77 -23.08 -17.46
C LEU A 248 0.61 -23.59 -16.02
N LEU A 249 -0.26 -24.57 -15.78
CA LEU A 249 -0.35 -25.24 -14.48
C LEU A 249 0.93 -26.03 -14.14
N ALA A 250 1.63 -26.54 -15.15
CA ALA A 250 2.91 -27.24 -15.00
C ALA A 250 4.12 -26.30 -14.88
N SER A 251 3.96 -25.00 -15.21
CA SER A 251 5.05 -24.03 -15.16
C SER A 251 5.52 -23.78 -13.72
N PRO A 252 6.84 -23.60 -13.48
CA PRO A 252 7.34 -23.24 -12.16
C PRO A 252 6.83 -21.89 -11.62
N GLN A 253 6.46 -20.96 -12.52
CA GLN A 253 5.90 -19.65 -12.16
C GLN A 253 4.49 -19.78 -11.54
N PHE A 254 3.83 -20.93 -11.69
CA PHE A 254 2.56 -21.22 -11.03
C PHE A 254 2.65 -21.11 -9.51
N GLY A 255 3.65 -21.77 -8.91
CA GLY A 255 3.86 -21.75 -7.47
C GLY A 255 4.23 -20.37 -6.94
N GLU A 256 4.92 -19.56 -7.73
CA GLU A 256 5.19 -18.15 -7.38
C GLU A 256 3.89 -17.33 -7.37
N ARG A 257 3.04 -17.51 -8.38
CA ARG A 257 1.76 -16.80 -8.48
C ARG A 257 0.81 -17.17 -7.34
N TRP A 258 0.55 -18.45 -7.15
CA TRP A 258 -0.41 -18.95 -6.17
C TRP A 258 0.13 -18.92 -4.75
N GLY A 259 1.45 -19.10 -4.59
CA GLY A 259 2.13 -18.91 -3.32
C GLY A 259 1.99 -17.48 -2.80
N ARG A 260 2.04 -16.44 -3.66
CA ARG A 260 1.82 -15.05 -3.23
C ARG A 260 0.46 -14.84 -2.57
N TYR A 261 -0.60 -15.41 -3.15
CA TYR A 261 -1.94 -15.30 -2.56
C TYR A 261 -2.03 -16.00 -1.21
N TRP A 262 -1.34 -17.13 -1.04
CA TRP A 262 -1.25 -17.78 0.26
C TRP A 262 -0.48 -16.95 1.29
N LEU A 263 0.64 -16.35 0.88
CA LEU A 263 1.50 -15.57 1.76
C LEU A 263 0.81 -14.30 2.30
N ASP A 264 -0.20 -13.79 1.60
CA ASP A 264 -1.08 -12.73 2.11
C ASP A 264 -1.93 -13.22 3.29
N VAL A 265 -2.52 -14.42 3.16
CA VAL A 265 -3.28 -15.07 4.24
C VAL A 265 -2.36 -15.41 5.41
N ALA A 266 -1.17 -15.92 5.12
CA ALA A 266 -0.14 -16.23 6.12
C ALA A 266 0.46 -15.00 6.80
N ARG A 267 0.10 -13.77 6.36
CA ARG A 267 0.65 -12.49 6.84
C ARG A 267 2.18 -12.45 6.84
N TYR A 268 2.77 -13.03 5.79
CA TYR A 268 4.21 -13.20 5.64
C TYR A 268 4.95 -11.84 5.65
N ALA A 269 6.02 -11.77 6.43
CA ALA A 269 7.00 -10.70 6.39
C ALA A 269 8.39 -11.25 6.72
N ASP A 270 9.43 -10.56 6.27
CA ASP A 270 10.82 -10.88 6.62
C ASP A 270 11.21 -10.29 7.99
N THR A 271 10.29 -9.56 8.66
CA THR A 271 10.55 -8.92 9.96
C THR A 271 9.45 -9.18 11.02
N LYS A 272 9.89 -9.18 12.29
CA LYS A 272 9.12 -9.41 13.52
C LYS A 272 8.16 -8.28 13.91
N GLY A 273 8.38 -7.08 13.35
CA GLY A 273 7.80 -5.84 13.86
C GLY A 273 8.65 -5.18 14.94
N TYR A 274 8.01 -4.42 15.85
CA TYR A 274 8.70 -3.79 16.98
C TYR A 274 9.04 -4.84 18.04
N CYS A 275 10.31 -4.92 18.43
CA CYS A 275 10.82 -5.74 19.52
C CYS A 275 11.97 -4.98 20.22
N PHE A 276 12.06 -5.09 21.55
CA PHE A 276 13.14 -4.48 22.32
C PHE A 276 14.39 -5.35 22.30
N GLN A 277 15.56 -4.75 22.05
CA GLN A 277 16.88 -5.36 22.27
C GLN A 277 17.13 -6.67 21.48
N GLU A 278 16.37 -6.93 20.43
CA GLU A 278 16.52 -8.08 19.54
C GLU A 278 16.64 -7.65 18.07
N ASP A 279 17.26 -8.50 17.25
CA ASP A 279 17.19 -8.34 15.80
C ASP A 279 15.73 -8.45 15.33
N ARG A 280 15.28 -7.43 14.58
CA ARG A 280 13.93 -7.32 14.02
C ARG A 280 13.73 -8.22 12.81
N ASN A 281 14.79 -8.76 12.22
CA ASN A 281 14.72 -9.64 11.06
C ASN A 281 14.43 -11.09 11.45
N TYR A 282 13.71 -11.79 10.58
CA TYR A 282 13.63 -13.25 10.56
C TYR A 282 14.65 -13.78 9.54
N PRO A 283 15.83 -14.26 9.96
CA PRO A 283 16.94 -14.55 9.05
C PRO A 283 16.60 -15.58 7.96
N ASN A 284 15.72 -16.53 8.26
CA ASN A 284 15.31 -17.61 7.37
C ASN A 284 13.83 -17.55 6.93
N ALA A 285 13.17 -16.39 7.05
CA ALA A 285 11.75 -16.26 6.65
C ALA A 285 11.50 -16.74 5.22
N PHE A 286 12.39 -16.37 4.29
CA PHE A 286 12.28 -16.72 2.87
C PHE A 286 12.20 -18.23 2.60
N LYS A 287 12.71 -19.08 3.50
CA LYS A 287 12.59 -20.54 3.38
C LYS A 287 11.15 -21.03 3.49
N TYR A 288 10.31 -20.36 4.29
CA TYR A 288 8.88 -20.63 4.33
C TYR A 288 8.20 -20.21 3.01
N ARG A 289 8.55 -19.03 2.48
CA ARG A 289 8.07 -18.59 1.15
C ARG A 289 8.43 -19.62 0.06
N ASP A 290 9.67 -20.06 0.03
CA ASP A 290 10.14 -21.04 -0.96
C ASP A 290 9.46 -22.41 -0.79
N TRP A 291 9.20 -22.82 0.46
CA TRP A 291 8.41 -24.03 0.75
C TRP A 291 6.97 -23.91 0.23
N VAL A 292 6.31 -22.77 0.45
CA VAL A 292 4.94 -22.51 -0.07
C VAL A 292 4.94 -22.59 -1.60
N ILE A 293 5.90 -21.95 -2.27
CA ILE A 293 6.04 -22.00 -3.74
C ILE A 293 6.20 -23.45 -4.21
N SER A 294 7.07 -24.22 -3.54
CA SER A 294 7.30 -25.63 -3.85
C SER A 294 6.04 -26.48 -3.65
N ALA A 295 5.30 -26.28 -2.55
CA ALA A 295 4.07 -27.01 -2.25
C ALA A 295 2.99 -26.79 -3.33
N PHE A 296 2.80 -25.55 -3.80
CA PHE A 296 1.88 -25.28 -4.90
C PHE A 296 2.37 -25.85 -6.23
N ASN A 297 3.67 -25.78 -6.53
CA ASN A 297 4.22 -26.36 -7.75
C ASN A 297 4.11 -27.89 -7.78
N GLY A 298 4.30 -28.54 -6.64
CA GLY A 298 4.10 -29.98 -6.46
C GLY A 298 2.64 -30.42 -6.38
N ASP A 299 1.69 -29.47 -6.39
CA ASP A 299 0.25 -29.73 -6.18
C ASP A 299 -0.01 -30.55 -4.90
N MET A 300 0.66 -30.16 -3.81
CA MET A 300 0.47 -30.78 -2.50
C MET A 300 -1.03 -30.77 -2.14
N PRO A 301 -1.61 -31.92 -1.73
CA PRO A 301 -2.98 -31.97 -1.25
C PRO A 301 -3.22 -30.91 -0.17
N PHE A 302 -4.25 -30.08 -0.35
CA PHE A 302 -4.42 -28.90 0.51
C PHE A 302 -4.69 -29.26 1.99
N ASP A 303 -5.30 -30.40 2.26
CA ASP A 303 -5.43 -30.94 3.62
C ASP A 303 -4.06 -31.19 4.26
N ARG A 304 -3.12 -31.78 3.52
CA ARG A 304 -1.73 -31.98 3.97
C ARG A 304 -0.97 -30.68 4.09
N PHE A 305 -1.19 -29.74 3.17
CA PHE A 305 -0.61 -28.40 3.24
C PHE A 305 -1.06 -27.65 4.52
N VAL A 306 -2.33 -27.82 4.93
CA VAL A 306 -2.85 -27.28 6.20
C VAL A 306 -2.20 -27.98 7.40
N VAL A 307 -2.17 -29.32 7.41
CA VAL A 307 -1.55 -30.07 8.52
C VAL A 307 -0.08 -29.69 8.70
N ASN A 308 0.68 -29.62 7.60
CA ASN A 308 2.09 -29.25 7.63
C ASN A 308 2.32 -27.86 8.23
N GLN A 309 1.42 -26.90 8.01
CA GLN A 309 1.59 -25.54 8.52
C GLN A 309 1.32 -25.39 10.02
N ILE A 310 0.43 -26.21 10.57
CA ILE A 310 0.09 -26.18 12.00
C ILE A 310 1.01 -27.13 12.79
N ALA A 311 1.27 -28.31 12.25
CA ALA A 311 1.92 -29.43 12.92
C ALA A 311 3.11 -30.00 12.12
N ALA A 312 3.94 -29.14 11.53
CA ALA A 312 5.08 -29.49 10.67
C ALA A 312 5.93 -30.65 11.20
N ASP A 313 6.38 -30.55 12.44
CA ASP A 313 7.22 -31.50 13.17
C ASP A 313 6.53 -32.85 13.48
N GLN A 314 5.19 -32.89 13.42
CA GLN A 314 4.37 -34.06 13.74
C GLN A 314 3.65 -34.65 12.51
N SER A 315 3.76 -33.98 11.36
CA SER A 315 3.06 -34.34 10.13
C SER A 315 3.53 -35.65 9.48
N GLY A 316 4.76 -36.07 9.78
CA GLY A 316 5.44 -37.19 9.13
C GLY A 316 6.04 -36.86 7.75
N ASP A 317 5.85 -35.64 7.24
CA ASP A 317 6.49 -35.17 6.00
C ASP A 317 7.89 -34.63 6.28
N PRO A 318 8.96 -35.25 5.72
CA PRO A 318 10.34 -34.82 5.98
C PRO A 318 10.65 -33.41 5.45
N ASN A 319 9.84 -32.88 4.54
CA ASN A 319 10.02 -31.55 3.96
C ASN A 319 9.16 -30.48 4.64
N ALA A 320 8.35 -30.83 5.65
CA ALA A 320 7.40 -29.90 6.27
C ALA A 320 8.05 -28.90 7.23
N ALA A 321 9.31 -29.08 7.64
CA ALA A 321 9.92 -28.28 8.71
C ALA A 321 9.79 -26.75 8.50
N ALA A 322 9.97 -26.26 7.27
CA ALA A 322 9.85 -24.84 6.92
C ALA A 322 8.41 -24.30 7.06
N ALA A 323 7.40 -25.16 6.96
CA ALA A 323 5.98 -24.82 7.06
C ALA A 323 5.61 -24.23 8.44
N SER A 324 6.41 -24.51 9.47
CA SER A 324 6.28 -23.89 10.82
C SER A 324 6.24 -22.36 10.76
N GLY A 325 6.83 -21.77 9.70
CA GLY A 325 6.78 -20.34 9.44
C GLY A 325 5.37 -19.74 9.43
N PHE A 326 4.33 -20.53 9.12
CA PHE A 326 2.93 -20.10 9.20
C PHE A 326 2.55 -19.59 10.60
N LEU A 327 2.99 -20.28 11.66
CA LEU A 327 2.75 -19.91 13.04
C LEU A 327 3.86 -19.05 13.66
N THR A 328 5.09 -19.10 13.13
CA THR A 328 6.27 -18.47 13.75
C THR A 328 6.72 -17.15 13.11
N LEU A 329 6.33 -16.85 11.87
CA LEU A 329 6.66 -15.59 11.16
C LEU A 329 5.60 -14.49 11.33
N GLY A 330 4.95 -14.44 12.49
CA GLY A 330 3.97 -13.41 12.85
C GLY A 330 4.59 -12.13 13.41
N ARG A 331 3.74 -11.19 13.83
CA ARG A 331 4.20 -10.04 14.63
C ARG A 331 4.56 -10.52 16.05
N ARG A 332 5.58 -9.93 16.68
CA ARG A 332 6.00 -10.31 18.04
C ARG A 332 5.31 -9.55 19.17
N PHE A 333 4.60 -8.45 18.89
CA PHE A 333 3.84 -7.70 19.91
C PHE A 333 4.64 -7.41 21.19
N LEU A 334 5.89 -6.92 21.06
CA LEU A 334 6.78 -6.72 22.22
C LEU A 334 7.07 -8.00 23.02
N ASN A 335 7.00 -9.15 22.36
CA ASN A 335 7.07 -10.49 22.93
C ASN A 335 5.93 -10.83 23.91
N ASP A 336 4.78 -10.16 23.80
CA ASP A 336 3.57 -10.53 24.54
C ASP A 336 3.00 -11.86 24.05
N SER A 337 3.12 -12.90 24.87
CA SER A 337 2.68 -14.26 24.54
C SER A 337 1.17 -14.39 24.30
N GLN A 338 0.35 -13.56 24.96
CA GLN A 338 -1.09 -13.59 24.78
C GLN A 338 -1.43 -13.04 23.39
N LEU A 339 -0.93 -11.86 23.04
CA LEU A 339 -1.18 -11.24 21.74
C LEU A 339 -0.62 -12.06 20.57
N ILE A 340 0.53 -12.74 20.75
CA ILE A 340 1.07 -13.68 19.77
C ILE A 340 0.10 -14.86 19.55
N ASN A 341 -0.44 -15.43 20.62
CA ASN A 341 -1.38 -16.56 20.52
C ASN A 341 -2.73 -16.12 19.94
N ASP A 342 -3.20 -14.93 20.28
CA ASP A 342 -4.41 -14.33 19.69
C ASP A 342 -4.28 -14.21 18.15
N ASP A 343 -3.14 -13.70 17.66
CA ASP A 343 -2.84 -13.61 16.22
C ASP A 343 -2.79 -15.00 15.54
N ARG A 344 -2.24 -16.01 16.22
CA ARG A 344 -2.20 -17.39 15.72
C ARG A 344 -3.58 -18.05 15.66
N ILE A 345 -4.43 -17.83 16.67
CA ILE A 345 -5.81 -18.30 16.67
C ILE A 345 -6.55 -17.65 15.51
N ASP A 346 -6.41 -16.33 15.33
CA ASP A 346 -7.06 -15.63 14.22
C ASP A 346 -6.57 -16.15 12.86
N LEU A 347 -5.26 -16.36 12.70
CA LEU A 347 -4.70 -16.99 11.50
C LEU A 347 -5.31 -18.36 11.21
N MET A 348 -5.38 -19.26 12.18
CA MET A 348 -5.89 -20.61 11.95
C MET A 348 -7.40 -20.61 11.69
N THR A 349 -8.15 -19.76 12.40
CA THR A 349 -9.62 -19.77 12.33
C THR A 349 -10.13 -18.96 11.14
N ARG A 350 -9.72 -17.71 11.02
CA ARG A 350 -10.10 -16.83 9.90
C ARG A 350 -9.36 -17.18 8.62
N GLY A 351 -8.07 -17.51 8.73
CA GLY A 351 -7.22 -17.84 7.60
C GLY A 351 -7.50 -19.22 6.99
N LEU A 352 -7.97 -20.22 7.74
CA LEU A 352 -8.24 -21.56 7.18
C LEU A 352 -9.73 -21.91 7.10
N MET A 353 -10.54 -21.43 8.04
CA MET A 353 -11.97 -21.77 8.14
C MET A 353 -12.90 -20.59 7.89
N GLY A 354 -12.38 -19.37 7.71
CA GLY A 354 -13.21 -18.19 7.51
C GLY A 354 -14.16 -17.91 8.67
N LEU A 355 -13.71 -18.16 9.90
CA LEU A 355 -14.47 -17.89 11.13
C LEU A 355 -13.72 -16.93 12.04
N SER A 356 -14.44 -15.95 12.56
CA SER A 356 -13.93 -14.99 13.55
C SER A 356 -14.07 -15.54 14.96
N VAL A 357 -13.05 -16.25 15.44
CA VAL A 357 -13.05 -16.81 16.81
C VAL A 357 -12.48 -15.82 17.83
N ALA A 358 -11.60 -14.89 17.41
CA ALA A 358 -10.89 -13.99 18.32
C ALA A 358 -11.81 -13.09 19.17
N CYS A 359 -13.01 -12.75 18.68
CA CYS A 359 -14.00 -11.98 19.45
C CYS A 359 -14.50 -12.74 20.70
N ALA A 360 -14.39 -14.07 20.72
CA ALA A 360 -14.80 -14.89 21.86
C ALA A 360 -13.84 -14.80 23.07
N ARG A 361 -12.71 -14.09 22.95
CA ARG A 361 -11.70 -13.90 24.00
C ARG A 361 -12.29 -13.31 25.29
N CYS A 362 -13.13 -12.29 25.15
CA CYS A 362 -13.63 -11.54 26.31
C CYS A 362 -15.02 -12.00 26.78
N HIS A 363 -15.85 -12.52 25.86
CA HIS A 363 -17.19 -13.01 26.13
C HIS A 363 -17.61 -13.97 25.00
N ASP A 364 -18.66 -14.77 25.21
CA ASP A 364 -19.18 -15.65 24.16
C ASP A 364 -19.46 -14.84 22.89
N HIS A 365 -19.11 -15.40 21.74
CA HIS A 365 -19.20 -14.67 20.49
C HIS A 365 -20.62 -14.14 20.25
N LYS A 366 -20.73 -12.87 19.84
CA LYS A 366 -22.02 -12.15 19.83
C LYS A 366 -23.07 -12.77 18.89
N TYR A 367 -22.64 -13.33 17.76
CA TYR A 367 -23.53 -13.79 16.69
C TYR A 367 -23.38 -15.28 16.39
N ASP A 368 -22.15 -15.74 16.18
CA ASP A 368 -21.84 -17.16 15.98
C ASP A 368 -21.84 -17.95 17.29
N ALA A 369 -22.18 -19.25 17.22
CA ALA A 369 -22.23 -20.16 18.38
C ALA A 369 -20.82 -20.59 18.84
N ILE A 370 -19.97 -19.62 19.17
CA ILE A 370 -18.59 -19.85 19.62
C ILE A 370 -18.48 -19.38 21.08
N PRO A 371 -18.53 -20.28 22.06
CA PRO A 371 -18.35 -19.91 23.46
C PRO A 371 -16.92 -19.46 23.74
N THR A 372 -16.72 -18.66 24.78
CA THR A 372 -15.39 -18.26 25.26
C THR A 372 -14.52 -19.48 25.61
N ALA A 373 -15.13 -20.59 26.03
CA ALA A 373 -14.43 -21.84 26.26
C ALA A 373 -13.70 -22.35 25.00
N ASP A 374 -14.31 -22.24 23.81
CA ASP A 374 -13.68 -22.65 22.55
C ASP A 374 -12.43 -21.83 22.24
N TYR A 375 -12.47 -20.52 22.49
CA TYR A 375 -11.31 -19.64 22.33
C TYR A 375 -10.15 -20.09 23.22
N TYR A 376 -10.42 -20.27 24.52
CA TYR A 376 -9.39 -20.65 25.48
C TYR A 376 -8.93 -22.10 25.32
N SER A 377 -9.77 -22.96 24.77
CA SER A 377 -9.40 -24.31 24.35
C SER A 377 -8.32 -24.29 23.26
N LEU A 378 -8.49 -23.46 22.22
CA LEU A 378 -7.47 -23.23 21.18
C LEU A 378 -6.22 -22.52 21.75
N TYR A 379 -6.41 -21.53 22.62
CA TYR A 379 -5.29 -20.87 23.31
C TYR A 379 -4.46 -21.88 24.10
N GLY A 380 -5.10 -22.83 24.79
CA GLY A 380 -4.43 -23.88 25.55
C GLY A 380 -3.54 -24.78 24.68
N VAL A 381 -3.93 -25.03 23.42
CA VAL A 381 -3.08 -25.75 22.45
C VAL A 381 -1.79 -24.97 22.19
N LEU A 382 -1.89 -23.67 21.91
CA LEU A 382 -0.74 -22.83 21.61
C LEU A 382 0.14 -22.55 22.84
N ALA A 383 -0.47 -22.35 24.01
CA ALA A 383 0.22 -22.21 25.29
C ALA A 383 0.96 -23.49 25.72
N SER A 384 0.58 -24.63 25.15
CA SER A 384 1.26 -25.93 25.33
C SER A 384 2.37 -26.17 24.30
N CYS A 385 2.77 -25.14 23.54
CA CYS A 385 3.83 -25.21 22.53
C CYS A 385 4.98 -24.25 22.88
N THR A 386 6.17 -24.55 22.38
CA THR A 386 7.37 -23.72 22.46
C THR A 386 7.99 -23.51 21.09
N GLU A 387 8.42 -22.29 20.80
CA GLU A 387 9.22 -22.01 19.60
C GLU A 387 10.68 -22.43 19.83
N THR A 388 11.18 -23.30 18.98
CA THR A 388 12.59 -23.71 18.97
C THR A 388 13.32 -22.99 17.84
N PRO A 389 14.28 -22.09 18.15
CA PRO A 389 15.09 -21.42 17.13
C PRO A 389 15.84 -22.42 16.23
N ARG A 390 16.07 -22.03 14.98
CA ARG A 390 16.82 -22.80 13.98
C ARG A 390 17.70 -21.89 13.15
N ASP A 391 18.89 -22.37 12.83
CA ASP A 391 19.87 -21.62 12.02
C ASP A 391 19.61 -21.75 10.50
N ASP A 392 18.86 -22.77 10.08
CA ASP A 392 18.67 -23.13 8.67
C ASP A 392 17.27 -22.84 8.12
N LEU A 393 16.27 -22.74 9.01
CA LEU A 393 14.85 -22.61 8.72
C LEU A 393 14.18 -21.61 9.69
N PRO A 394 12.91 -21.23 9.47
CA PRO A 394 12.12 -20.57 10.50
C PRO A 394 12.09 -21.38 11.79
N ALA A 395 11.82 -20.72 12.92
CA ALA A 395 11.66 -21.39 14.19
C ALA A 395 10.62 -22.51 14.07
N ALA A 396 10.93 -23.66 14.66
CA ALA A 396 9.99 -24.78 14.76
C ALA A 396 8.99 -24.47 15.87
N MET A 397 7.71 -24.78 15.64
CA MET A 397 6.72 -24.84 16.70
C MET A 397 6.73 -26.28 17.22
N ALA A 398 7.16 -26.51 18.45
CA ALA A 398 7.26 -27.84 19.07
C ALA A 398 6.36 -27.92 20.29
N ASP A 399 5.97 -29.14 20.68
CA ASP A 399 5.22 -29.32 21.92
C ASP A 399 6.11 -29.06 23.14
N ALA A 400 5.56 -28.36 24.12
CA ALA A 400 6.20 -28.21 25.41
C ALA A 400 6.30 -29.58 26.11
N PRO A 401 7.35 -29.84 26.92
CA PRO A 401 7.48 -31.12 27.64
C PRO A 401 6.30 -31.45 28.55
N GLN A 402 5.62 -30.41 29.07
CA GLN A 402 4.37 -30.53 29.82
C GLN A 402 3.35 -29.57 29.22
N PRO A 403 2.17 -30.06 28.77
CA PRO A 403 1.11 -29.22 28.28
C PRO A 403 0.59 -28.27 29.36
N ALA A 404 0.31 -27.02 29.00
CA ALA A 404 -0.22 -26.03 29.92
C ALA A 404 -1.67 -26.36 30.32
N THR A 405 -2.00 -26.20 31.60
CA THR A 405 -3.39 -26.14 32.06
C THR A 405 -3.93 -24.75 31.76
N GLN A 406 -5.00 -24.66 30.97
CA GLN A 406 -5.57 -23.38 30.54
C GLN A 406 -6.85 -23.06 31.31
N HIS A 407 -6.99 -21.79 31.71
CA HIS A 407 -8.21 -21.24 32.28
C HIS A 407 -8.83 -20.22 31.33
N ILE A 408 -10.15 -20.04 31.44
CA ILE A 408 -10.83 -18.91 30.81
C ILE A 408 -10.37 -17.63 31.50
N PHE A 409 -9.78 -16.67 30.76
CA PHE A 409 -9.49 -15.37 31.36
C PHE A 409 -10.77 -14.52 31.37
N LEU A 410 -11.21 -14.13 32.57
CA LEU A 410 -12.45 -13.38 32.73
C LEU A 410 -12.33 -12.03 32.02
N ARG A 411 -13.22 -11.78 31.05
CA ARG A 411 -13.18 -10.60 30.17
C ARG A 411 -11.86 -10.45 29.40
N GLY A 412 -11.11 -11.53 29.20
CA GLY A 412 -9.84 -11.51 28.48
C GLY A 412 -8.62 -11.11 29.31
N ASN A 413 -8.78 -10.88 30.62
CA ASN A 413 -7.71 -10.44 31.53
C ASN A 413 -6.97 -11.63 32.15
N ASN A 414 -5.71 -11.85 31.74
CA ASN A 414 -4.86 -12.94 32.22
C ASN A 414 -4.63 -12.92 33.74
N GLY A 415 -4.66 -11.74 34.38
CA GLY A 415 -4.59 -11.62 35.84
C GLY A 415 -5.86 -12.06 36.58
N SER A 416 -6.91 -12.48 35.88
CA SER A 416 -8.20 -12.92 36.44
C SER A 416 -8.64 -14.26 35.85
N PRO A 417 -8.01 -15.38 36.25
CA PRO A 417 -8.38 -16.70 35.75
C PRO A 417 -9.74 -17.14 36.29
N GLY A 418 -10.55 -17.69 35.40
CA GLY A 418 -11.83 -18.33 35.66
C GLY A 418 -11.73 -19.87 35.63
N PRO A 419 -12.79 -20.59 35.24
CA PRO A 419 -12.79 -22.04 35.17
C PRO A 419 -11.70 -22.60 34.24
N GLU A 420 -11.19 -23.79 34.57
CA GLU A 420 -10.34 -24.59 33.67
C GLU A 420 -11.10 -25.00 32.42
N VAL A 421 -10.39 -25.02 31.29
CA VAL A 421 -10.89 -25.50 30.01
C VAL A 421 -9.95 -26.55 29.44
N THR A 422 -10.52 -27.66 28.99
CA THR A 422 -9.78 -28.69 28.28
C THR A 422 -9.53 -28.28 26.84
N ARG A 423 -8.38 -28.64 26.28
CA ARG A 423 -8.10 -28.44 24.85
C ARG A 423 -8.99 -29.35 24.01
N HIS A 424 -9.67 -28.82 23.02
CA HIS A 424 -10.61 -29.48 22.10
C HIS A 424 -10.81 -28.62 20.85
N PHE A 425 -11.49 -29.16 19.84
CA PHE A 425 -11.86 -28.39 18.65
C PHE A 425 -13.11 -27.53 18.90
N LEU A 426 -13.46 -26.63 17.98
CA LEU A 426 -14.63 -25.75 18.14
C LEU A 426 -15.92 -26.57 18.31
N SER A 427 -16.65 -26.29 19.40
CA SER A 427 -17.88 -26.98 19.78
C SER A 427 -19.02 -26.78 18.78
N CYS A 428 -18.99 -25.69 18.00
CA CYS A 428 -19.98 -25.43 16.96
C CYS A 428 -19.99 -26.46 15.82
N PHE A 429 -18.95 -27.28 15.68
CA PHE A 429 -18.90 -28.39 14.72
C PHE A 429 -19.21 -29.76 15.34
N ALA A 430 -19.40 -29.85 16.65
CA ALA A 430 -19.69 -31.09 17.34
C ALA A 430 -21.20 -31.35 17.42
N GLU A 431 -21.63 -32.60 17.23
CA GLU A 431 -23.02 -33.01 17.45
C GLU A 431 -23.39 -33.16 18.94
N GLY A 432 -22.40 -32.99 19.84
CA GLY A 432 -22.53 -33.08 21.30
C GLY A 432 -21.34 -32.39 21.99
N GLU A 433 -20.96 -32.87 23.18
CA GLU A 433 -19.82 -32.31 23.92
C GLU A 433 -18.51 -32.43 23.10
N PRO A 434 -17.71 -31.36 23.01
CA PRO A 434 -16.48 -31.37 22.25
C PRO A 434 -15.50 -32.37 22.86
N GLN A 435 -14.90 -33.22 22.02
CA GLN A 435 -13.97 -34.24 22.49
C GLN A 435 -12.61 -33.61 22.84
N PRO A 436 -12.08 -33.82 24.05
CA PRO A 436 -10.76 -33.30 24.43
C PRO A 436 -9.63 -33.93 23.62
N PHE A 437 -8.65 -33.12 23.24
CA PHE A 437 -7.38 -33.56 22.66
C PHE A 437 -6.55 -34.30 23.70
N GLN A 438 -5.92 -35.39 23.30
CA GLN A 438 -5.28 -36.36 24.21
C GLN A 438 -3.75 -36.34 24.15
N ASN A 439 -3.16 -35.88 23.05
CA ASN A 439 -1.73 -36.09 22.77
C ASN A 439 -0.96 -34.78 22.74
N GLY A 440 0.10 -34.70 23.56
CA GLY A 440 1.01 -33.55 23.60
C GLY A 440 0.27 -32.23 23.82
N SER A 441 0.55 -31.25 22.97
CA SER A 441 -0.16 -29.97 22.97
C SER A 441 -1.59 -30.05 22.42
N GLY A 442 -1.95 -31.13 21.71
CA GLY A 442 -3.17 -31.22 20.90
C GLY A 442 -3.05 -30.53 19.53
N ARG A 443 -1.88 -30.01 19.15
CA ARG A 443 -1.69 -29.24 17.91
C ARG A 443 -1.88 -30.08 16.65
N LEU A 444 -1.40 -31.33 16.60
CA LEU A 444 -1.67 -32.23 15.47
C LEU A 444 -3.16 -32.62 15.40
N GLU A 445 -3.82 -32.84 16.55
CA GLU A 445 -5.26 -33.14 16.58
C GLU A 445 -6.08 -31.94 16.06
N LEU A 446 -5.72 -30.72 16.46
CA LEU A 446 -6.28 -29.49 15.92
C LEU A 446 -6.05 -29.37 14.40
N ALA A 447 -4.82 -29.61 13.95
CA ALA A 447 -4.47 -29.56 12.52
C ALA A 447 -5.31 -30.55 11.69
N ASN A 448 -5.47 -31.78 12.18
CA ASN A 448 -6.30 -32.81 11.56
C ASN A 448 -7.78 -32.46 11.60
N ALA A 449 -8.28 -31.85 12.68
CA ALA A 449 -9.66 -31.39 12.78
C ALA A 449 -9.97 -30.27 11.77
N ILE A 450 -9.03 -29.33 11.57
CA ILE A 450 -9.16 -28.28 10.55
C ILE A 450 -9.10 -28.88 9.14
N ALA A 451 -8.14 -29.75 8.87
CA ALA A 451 -7.97 -30.38 7.55
C ALA A 451 -8.97 -31.53 7.25
N SER A 452 -9.87 -31.84 8.20
CA SER A 452 -10.80 -32.96 8.07
C SER A 452 -11.81 -32.72 6.96
N ARG A 453 -12.14 -33.79 6.22
CA ARG A 453 -13.27 -33.80 5.28
C ARG A 453 -14.62 -33.52 5.95
N ASN A 454 -14.73 -33.80 7.25
CA ASN A 454 -15.94 -33.54 8.02
C ASN A 454 -16.01 -32.08 8.50
N ASN A 455 -14.93 -31.30 8.37
CA ASN A 455 -14.98 -29.88 8.61
C ASN A 455 -15.72 -29.18 7.45
N PRO A 456 -16.86 -28.51 7.70
CA PRO A 456 -17.69 -27.95 6.65
C PRO A 456 -17.09 -26.73 5.95
N LEU A 457 -16.02 -26.14 6.49
CA LEU A 457 -15.52 -24.83 6.07
C LEU A 457 -14.21 -24.86 5.30
N THR A 458 -13.23 -25.68 5.70
CA THR A 458 -11.88 -25.64 5.13
C THR A 458 -11.87 -25.75 3.60
N ALA A 459 -12.64 -26.71 3.05
CA ALA A 459 -12.77 -26.86 1.60
C ALA A 459 -13.55 -25.70 0.95
N ARG A 460 -14.67 -25.25 1.54
CA ARG A 460 -15.48 -24.15 1.01
C ARG A 460 -14.70 -22.84 0.94
N VAL A 461 -13.96 -22.55 2.00
CA VAL A 461 -13.17 -21.32 2.14
C VAL A 461 -12.03 -21.31 1.13
N TRP A 462 -11.32 -22.42 0.97
CA TRP A 462 -10.27 -22.52 -0.04
C TRP A 462 -10.83 -22.40 -1.47
N VAL A 463 -11.89 -23.13 -1.78
CA VAL A 463 -12.60 -23.04 -3.07
C VAL A 463 -13.06 -21.61 -3.35
N ASN A 464 -13.66 -20.94 -2.37
CA ASN A 464 -14.14 -19.58 -2.53
C ASN A 464 -13.01 -18.59 -2.82
N ARG A 465 -11.83 -18.79 -2.21
CA ARG A 465 -10.64 -17.96 -2.48
C ARG A 465 -10.09 -18.21 -3.87
N VAL A 466 -9.92 -19.47 -4.27
CA VAL A 466 -9.46 -19.83 -5.63
C VAL A 466 -10.42 -19.24 -6.68
N TRP A 467 -11.73 -19.40 -6.46
CA TRP A 467 -12.76 -18.80 -7.28
C TRP A 467 -12.64 -17.28 -7.35
N GLY A 468 -12.54 -16.61 -6.19
CA GLY A 468 -12.43 -15.16 -6.12
C GLY A 468 -11.20 -14.61 -6.85
N ARG A 469 -10.06 -15.32 -6.79
CA ARG A 469 -8.85 -14.93 -7.53
C ARG A 469 -9.05 -15.02 -9.04
N LEU A 470 -9.66 -16.10 -9.53
CA LEU A 470 -9.86 -16.33 -10.97
C LEU A 470 -11.00 -15.48 -11.56
N ILE A 471 -12.13 -15.38 -10.86
CA ILE A 471 -13.37 -14.74 -11.35
C ILE A 471 -13.46 -13.26 -10.94
N GLY A 472 -12.68 -12.82 -9.94
CA GLY A 472 -12.65 -11.43 -9.45
C GLY A 472 -13.60 -11.15 -8.28
N ARG A 473 -14.50 -12.08 -7.94
CA ARG A 473 -15.38 -12.03 -6.76
C ARG A 473 -15.63 -13.45 -6.26
N GLY A 474 -15.57 -13.66 -4.94
CA GLY A 474 -15.92 -14.94 -4.33
C GLY A 474 -17.40 -15.28 -4.50
N ILE A 475 -17.75 -16.58 -4.45
CA ILE A 475 -19.15 -17.00 -4.34
C ILE A 475 -19.75 -16.48 -3.04
N VAL A 476 -18.97 -16.52 -1.96
CA VAL A 476 -19.15 -15.74 -0.72
C VAL A 476 -18.24 -14.53 -0.82
N ALA A 477 -18.81 -13.32 -0.76
CA ALA A 477 -18.06 -12.09 -1.00
C ALA A 477 -17.08 -11.75 0.12
N THR A 478 -17.31 -12.27 1.32
CA THR A 478 -16.49 -12.13 2.52
C THR A 478 -15.57 -13.35 2.67
N PRO A 479 -14.36 -13.39 2.08
CA PRO A 479 -13.60 -14.63 1.90
C PRO A 479 -12.98 -15.20 3.20
N SER A 480 -13.19 -14.50 4.31
CA SER A 480 -12.70 -14.85 5.65
C SER A 480 -13.78 -14.72 6.73
N ASP A 481 -15.04 -14.50 6.33
CA ASP A 481 -16.18 -14.51 7.25
C ASP A 481 -17.34 -15.27 6.59
N PHE A 482 -17.52 -16.51 7.03
CA PHE A 482 -18.60 -17.43 6.67
C PHE A 482 -19.60 -17.57 7.82
N GLY A 483 -19.43 -16.81 8.91
CA GLY A 483 -20.33 -16.78 10.05
C GLY A 483 -21.63 -16.04 9.74
N VAL A 484 -22.43 -15.78 10.78
CA VAL A 484 -23.74 -15.13 10.69
C VAL A 484 -23.64 -13.70 10.11
N ARG A 485 -22.50 -13.04 10.25
CA ARG A 485 -22.26 -11.69 9.71
C ARG A 485 -21.68 -11.69 8.29
N GLY A 486 -21.22 -12.84 7.81
CA GLY A 486 -20.72 -12.99 6.45
C GLY A 486 -21.83 -12.86 5.40
N GLU A 487 -21.47 -12.55 4.17
CA GLU A 487 -22.43 -12.55 3.07
C GLU A 487 -22.87 -13.99 2.73
N ALA A 488 -24.16 -14.16 2.39
CA ALA A 488 -24.64 -15.43 1.88
C ALA A 488 -24.00 -15.75 0.49
N PRO A 489 -23.76 -17.03 0.18
CA PRO A 489 -23.22 -17.41 -1.12
C PRO A 489 -24.21 -17.06 -2.24
N THR A 490 -23.71 -16.47 -3.33
CA THR A 490 -24.52 -16.20 -4.52
C THR A 490 -25.01 -17.49 -5.19
N HIS A 491 -24.18 -18.53 -5.14
CA HIS A 491 -24.41 -19.86 -5.72
C HIS A 491 -24.09 -20.96 -4.69
N PRO A 492 -24.95 -21.19 -3.66
CA PRO A 492 -24.68 -22.12 -2.57
C PRO A 492 -24.41 -23.56 -3.06
N GLU A 493 -25.22 -24.03 -3.98
CA GLU A 493 -25.10 -25.38 -4.56
C GLU A 493 -23.80 -25.57 -5.35
N LEU A 494 -23.35 -24.53 -6.07
CA LEU A 494 -22.07 -24.55 -6.77
C LEU A 494 -20.89 -24.57 -5.79
N LEU A 495 -20.95 -23.76 -4.72
CA LEU A 495 -19.91 -23.74 -3.69
C LEU A 495 -19.76 -25.12 -3.04
N ASP A 496 -20.86 -25.75 -2.65
CA ASP A 496 -20.86 -27.09 -2.06
C ASP A 496 -20.38 -28.14 -3.07
N TRP A 497 -20.85 -28.08 -4.31
CA TRP A 497 -20.41 -29.00 -5.36
C TRP A 497 -18.89 -28.90 -5.61
N LEU A 498 -18.35 -27.67 -5.68
CA LEU A 498 -16.91 -27.44 -5.83
C LEU A 498 -16.13 -27.91 -4.60
N ALA A 499 -16.62 -27.64 -3.39
CA ALA A 499 -15.98 -28.08 -2.15
C ALA A 499 -15.91 -29.60 -2.04
N VAL A 500 -17.02 -30.31 -2.28
CA VAL A 500 -17.01 -31.78 -2.24
C VAL A 500 -16.16 -32.36 -3.35
N THR A 501 -16.26 -31.83 -4.58
CA THR A 501 -15.45 -32.30 -5.71
C THR A 501 -13.96 -32.07 -5.48
N PHE A 502 -13.58 -30.95 -4.89
CA PHE A 502 -12.20 -30.66 -4.50
C PHE A 502 -11.66 -31.70 -3.51
N MET A 503 -12.43 -32.06 -2.50
CA MET A 503 -12.05 -33.11 -1.54
C MET A 503 -12.04 -34.52 -2.18
N ASP A 504 -12.95 -34.81 -3.12
CA ASP A 504 -12.98 -36.07 -3.87
C ASP A 504 -11.77 -36.23 -4.79
N GLU A 505 -11.23 -35.13 -5.30
CA GLU A 505 -10.07 -35.08 -6.19
C GLU A 505 -8.77 -34.85 -5.43
N SER A 506 -8.68 -35.46 -4.24
CA SER A 506 -7.50 -35.45 -3.38
C SER A 506 -7.00 -34.06 -3.01
N TRP A 507 -7.92 -33.08 -2.86
CA TRP A 507 -7.60 -31.72 -2.44
C TRP A 507 -6.58 -31.02 -3.36
N SER A 508 -6.57 -31.37 -4.66
CA SER A 508 -5.67 -30.79 -5.66
C SER A 508 -6.11 -29.38 -6.05
N THR A 509 -5.25 -28.40 -5.78
CA THR A 509 -5.51 -27.01 -6.14
C THR A 509 -5.41 -26.82 -7.65
N LYS A 510 -4.47 -27.49 -8.33
CA LYS A 510 -4.34 -27.40 -9.79
C LYS A 510 -5.57 -27.97 -10.51
N ARG A 511 -6.16 -29.07 -10.04
CA ARG A 511 -7.39 -29.63 -10.63
C ARG A 511 -8.59 -28.70 -10.43
N LEU A 512 -8.73 -28.11 -9.25
CA LEU A 512 -9.76 -27.10 -8.99
C LEU A 512 -9.62 -25.90 -9.94
N ILE A 513 -8.41 -25.36 -10.09
CA ILE A 513 -8.13 -24.25 -11.00
C ILE A 513 -8.43 -24.65 -12.45
N ARG A 514 -7.91 -25.79 -12.92
CA ARG A 514 -8.17 -26.32 -14.27
C ARG A 514 -9.66 -26.37 -14.57
N ARG A 515 -10.46 -26.86 -13.62
CA ARG A 515 -11.91 -26.97 -13.74
C ARG A 515 -12.58 -25.60 -13.89
N ILE A 516 -12.13 -24.59 -13.14
CA ILE A 516 -12.68 -23.24 -13.23
C ILE A 516 -12.28 -22.59 -14.55
N VAL A 517 -10.99 -22.60 -14.92
CA VAL A 517 -10.52 -21.89 -16.12
C VAL A 517 -11.00 -22.51 -17.44
N THR A 518 -11.37 -23.79 -17.44
CA THR A 518 -11.96 -24.47 -18.60
C THR A 518 -13.47 -24.25 -18.75
N SER A 519 -14.13 -23.60 -17.78
CA SER A 519 -15.56 -23.27 -17.86
C SER A 519 -15.85 -22.16 -18.89
N ASN A 520 -17.04 -22.16 -19.47
CA ASN A 520 -17.48 -21.03 -20.28
C ASN A 520 -17.65 -19.77 -19.42
N VAL A 521 -18.03 -19.90 -18.15
CA VAL A 521 -18.10 -18.79 -17.18
C VAL A 521 -16.79 -18.01 -17.11
N TYR A 522 -15.66 -18.70 -16.95
CA TYR A 522 -14.33 -18.06 -16.94
C TYR A 522 -13.94 -17.50 -18.31
N ARG A 523 -14.38 -18.13 -19.41
CA ARG A 523 -14.03 -17.72 -20.78
C ARG A 523 -14.90 -16.59 -21.34
N GLN A 524 -15.89 -16.09 -20.59
CA GLN A 524 -16.73 -14.98 -21.04
C GLN A 524 -15.92 -13.69 -21.31
N SER A 525 -16.43 -12.86 -22.21
CA SER A 525 -15.99 -11.48 -22.39
C SER A 525 -16.30 -10.66 -21.14
N SER A 526 -15.43 -9.69 -20.86
CA SER A 526 -15.60 -8.71 -19.78
C SER A 526 -16.28 -7.41 -20.26
N ALA A 527 -16.66 -7.37 -21.55
CA ALA A 527 -17.25 -6.20 -22.19
C ALA A 527 -18.49 -5.68 -21.43
N PRO A 528 -18.68 -4.34 -21.37
CA PRO A 528 -19.85 -3.77 -20.72
C PRO A 528 -21.16 -4.31 -21.31
N ARG A 529 -22.08 -4.70 -20.42
CA ARG A 529 -23.42 -5.19 -20.76
C ARG A 529 -24.45 -4.35 -19.98
N PRO A 530 -24.94 -3.23 -20.56
CA PRO A 530 -25.92 -2.35 -19.88
C PRO A 530 -27.18 -3.11 -19.45
N ASP A 531 -27.65 -4.03 -20.28
CA ASP A 531 -28.78 -4.92 -19.99
C ASP A 531 -28.55 -5.79 -18.75
N CYS A 532 -27.33 -6.32 -18.57
CA CYS A 532 -26.98 -7.06 -17.36
C CYS A 532 -26.82 -6.14 -16.14
N HIS A 533 -26.26 -4.95 -16.33
CA HIS A 533 -26.01 -3.99 -15.25
C HIS A 533 -27.31 -3.48 -14.61
N GLU A 534 -28.39 -3.35 -15.37
CA GLU A 534 -29.70 -2.94 -14.83
C GLU A 534 -30.31 -4.00 -13.90
N VAL A 535 -30.08 -5.29 -14.19
CA VAL A 535 -30.63 -6.41 -13.41
C VAL A 535 -29.71 -6.80 -12.25
N ASP A 536 -28.40 -6.81 -12.50
CA ASP A 536 -27.36 -7.19 -11.55
C ASP A 536 -26.14 -6.26 -11.71
N PRO A 537 -26.18 -5.08 -11.05
CA PRO A 537 -25.11 -4.08 -11.14
C PRO A 537 -23.73 -4.63 -10.71
N THR A 538 -23.74 -5.58 -9.77
CA THR A 538 -22.53 -6.18 -9.19
C THR A 538 -21.97 -7.34 -10.01
N ASN A 539 -22.69 -7.81 -11.03
CA ASN A 539 -22.39 -9.02 -11.77
C ASN A 539 -22.22 -10.26 -10.86
N ALA A 540 -23.01 -10.34 -9.78
CA ALA A 540 -23.05 -11.47 -8.85
C ALA A 540 -23.54 -12.77 -9.51
N LEU A 541 -24.40 -12.68 -10.53
CA LEU A 541 -24.89 -13.78 -11.35
C LEU A 541 -23.90 -14.21 -12.45
N LEU A 542 -22.82 -13.44 -12.66
CA LEU A 542 -21.74 -13.76 -13.60
C LEU A 542 -22.19 -13.88 -15.07
N ALA A 543 -23.03 -12.94 -15.51
CA ALA A 543 -23.45 -12.81 -16.91
C ALA A 543 -22.32 -12.35 -17.84
N ARG A 544 -21.18 -11.93 -17.28
CA ARG A 544 -19.94 -11.58 -17.98
C ARG A 544 -18.74 -11.84 -17.06
N MET A 545 -17.53 -11.79 -17.60
CA MET A 545 -16.32 -11.79 -16.78
C MET A 545 -16.14 -10.44 -16.06
N ASN A 546 -15.58 -10.46 -14.85
CA ASN A 546 -15.20 -9.24 -14.15
C ASN A 546 -13.87 -8.71 -14.67
N ARG A 547 -13.80 -7.41 -14.99
CA ARG A 547 -12.56 -6.73 -15.32
C ARG A 547 -11.66 -6.68 -14.10
N ARG A 548 -10.37 -6.99 -14.27
CA ARG A 548 -9.40 -7.02 -13.18
C ARG A 548 -8.15 -6.22 -13.53
N ARG A 549 -7.73 -5.36 -12.61
CA ARG A 549 -6.42 -4.68 -12.66
C ARG A 549 -5.32 -5.68 -12.32
N LEU A 550 -4.13 -5.51 -12.90
CA LEU A 550 -2.95 -6.23 -12.46
C LEU A 550 -2.64 -5.86 -11.01
N ASP A 551 -2.36 -6.87 -10.17
CA ASP A 551 -1.81 -6.64 -8.84
C ASP A 551 -0.36 -6.12 -8.91
N MET A 552 0.14 -5.63 -7.77
CA MET A 552 1.47 -5.04 -7.67
C MET A 552 2.55 -5.92 -8.28
N GLU A 553 2.53 -7.22 -7.98
CA GLU A 553 3.52 -8.18 -8.46
C GLU A 553 3.45 -8.33 -9.98
N SER A 554 2.26 -8.57 -10.54
CA SER A 554 2.08 -8.75 -11.98
C SER A 554 2.39 -7.48 -12.77
N LEU A 555 2.06 -6.31 -12.21
CA LEU A 555 2.39 -5.02 -12.81
C LEU A 555 3.91 -4.81 -12.85
N ARG A 556 4.59 -5.00 -11.72
CA ARG A 556 6.05 -4.83 -11.63
C ARG A 556 6.80 -5.81 -12.52
N ASP A 557 6.44 -7.08 -12.44
CA ASP A 557 7.07 -8.15 -13.23
C ASP A 557 6.79 -7.94 -14.73
N GLY A 558 5.58 -7.47 -15.09
CA GLY A 558 5.23 -7.08 -16.45
C GLY A 558 6.09 -5.93 -16.99
N LEU A 559 6.39 -4.91 -16.18
CA LEU A 559 7.28 -3.80 -16.58
C LEU A 559 8.70 -4.32 -16.89
N LEU A 560 9.24 -5.16 -16.01
CA LEU A 560 10.55 -5.80 -16.20
C LEU A 560 10.56 -6.72 -17.43
N GLN A 561 9.50 -7.48 -17.66
CA GLN A 561 9.40 -8.40 -18.79
C GLN A 561 9.28 -7.64 -20.11
N ALA A 562 8.51 -6.55 -20.16
CA ALA A 562 8.43 -5.67 -21.33
C ALA A 562 9.81 -5.07 -21.66
N ALA A 563 10.55 -4.61 -20.65
CA ALA A 563 11.91 -4.13 -20.80
C ALA A 563 12.95 -5.23 -21.13
N GLY A 564 12.58 -6.51 -21.03
CA GLY A 564 13.48 -7.64 -21.28
C GLY A 564 14.51 -7.87 -20.17
N ARG A 565 14.22 -7.40 -18.95
CA ARG A 565 15.15 -7.42 -17.80
C ARG A 565 14.73 -8.37 -16.70
N LEU A 566 13.52 -8.95 -16.76
CA LEU A 566 12.99 -9.83 -15.71
C LEU A 566 13.89 -11.05 -15.46
N ASP A 567 14.32 -11.21 -14.22
CA ASP A 567 14.99 -12.41 -13.72
C ASP A 567 13.96 -13.36 -13.10
N VAL A 568 13.81 -14.53 -13.72
CA VAL A 568 12.90 -15.61 -13.33
C VAL A 568 13.56 -16.66 -12.43
N THR A 569 14.75 -16.39 -11.91
CA THR A 569 15.44 -17.28 -10.96
C THR A 569 14.59 -17.48 -9.70
N MET A 570 14.32 -18.74 -9.37
CA MET A 570 13.45 -19.11 -8.27
C MET A 570 14.18 -19.28 -6.94
N GLY A 571 13.49 -18.95 -5.84
CA GLY A 571 13.92 -19.18 -4.47
C GLY A 571 15.05 -18.28 -3.97
N GLY A 572 15.58 -18.57 -2.78
CA GLY A 572 16.73 -17.87 -2.21
C GLY A 572 16.38 -16.58 -1.45
N PRO A 573 17.35 -15.88 -0.86
CA PRO A 573 17.08 -14.75 0.04
C PRO A 573 16.24 -13.63 -0.60
N SER A 574 15.43 -12.97 0.24
CA SER A 574 14.65 -11.80 -0.17
C SER A 574 15.55 -10.62 -0.53
N VAL A 575 15.13 -9.79 -1.49
CA VAL A 575 15.91 -8.67 -2.03
C VAL A 575 15.16 -7.34 -1.91
N GLN A 576 15.88 -6.23 -1.79
CA GLN A 576 15.25 -4.90 -1.80
C GLN A 576 14.78 -4.54 -3.21
N LEU A 577 13.46 -4.35 -3.40
CA LEU A 577 12.89 -4.06 -4.72
C LEU A 577 12.87 -2.57 -5.06
N THR A 578 12.87 -1.71 -4.05
CA THR A 578 12.61 -0.26 -4.19
C THR A 578 13.84 0.60 -3.92
N THR A 579 15.00 0.00 -3.71
CA THR A 579 16.28 0.69 -3.50
C THR A 579 17.14 0.50 -4.73
N ALA A 580 17.75 1.59 -5.23
CA ALA A 580 18.67 1.51 -6.36
C ALA A 580 20.00 0.87 -5.94
N PRO A 581 20.63 0.02 -6.78
CA PRO A 581 20.13 -0.47 -8.07
C PRO A 581 18.91 -1.39 -7.90
N TYR A 582 17.85 -1.15 -8.68
CA TYR A 582 16.59 -1.89 -8.54
C TYR A 582 16.77 -3.34 -8.96
N SER A 583 16.27 -4.27 -8.15
CA SER A 583 16.39 -5.70 -8.45
C SER A 583 15.55 -6.10 -9.66
N ASN A 584 16.11 -6.91 -10.56
CA ASN A 584 15.40 -7.51 -11.69
C ASN A 584 14.58 -8.76 -11.32
N ARG A 585 14.71 -9.24 -10.08
CA ARG A 585 13.98 -10.43 -9.61
C ARG A 585 12.48 -10.17 -9.59
N ARG A 586 11.70 -11.26 -9.75
CA ARG A 586 10.25 -11.24 -9.53
C ARG A 586 9.88 -10.62 -8.19
N ALA A 587 8.77 -9.89 -8.17
CA ALA A 587 8.29 -9.16 -7.00
C ALA A 587 8.03 -10.03 -5.76
N ILE A 588 7.69 -11.32 -5.94
CA ILE A 588 7.52 -12.26 -4.82
C ILE A 588 8.78 -12.43 -3.97
N TYR A 589 9.97 -12.18 -4.53
CA TYR A 589 11.25 -12.24 -3.83
C TYR A 589 11.60 -10.94 -3.10
N GLY A 590 10.70 -9.96 -3.09
CA GLY A 590 10.90 -8.71 -2.36
C GLY A 590 10.99 -8.90 -0.85
N PHE A 591 11.89 -8.17 -0.22
CA PHE A 591 11.99 -8.04 1.22
C PHE A 591 10.78 -7.25 1.76
N ILE A 592 10.03 -7.86 2.67
CA ILE A 592 8.81 -7.29 3.26
C ILE A 592 9.11 -6.87 4.70
N GLU A 593 9.32 -5.57 4.88
CA GLU A 593 9.41 -4.98 6.21
C GLU A 593 8.00 -4.66 6.74
N ARG A 594 7.60 -5.37 7.81
CA ARG A 594 6.26 -5.32 8.39
C ARG A 594 5.82 -3.93 8.86
N GLN A 595 6.75 -3.10 9.34
CA GLN A 595 6.45 -1.77 9.89
C GLN A 595 6.62 -0.63 8.90
N ASN A 596 7.45 -0.83 7.86
CA ASN A 596 7.79 0.21 6.91
C ASN A 596 7.74 -0.33 5.49
N LEU A 597 6.52 -0.66 5.04
CA LEU A 597 6.32 -1.05 3.65
C LEU A 597 6.78 0.09 2.71
N PRO A 598 7.48 -0.19 1.61
CA PRO A 598 7.81 0.85 0.64
C PRO A 598 6.56 1.51 0.04
N ALA A 599 6.66 2.78 -0.35
CA ALA A 599 5.55 3.53 -0.93
C ALA A 599 4.94 2.84 -2.17
N PHE A 600 5.76 2.17 -2.98
CA PHE A 600 5.31 1.37 -4.12
C PHE A 600 4.32 0.28 -3.71
N PHE A 601 4.60 -0.47 -2.64
CA PHE A 601 3.75 -1.57 -2.17
C PHE A 601 2.38 -1.04 -1.75
N ARG A 602 2.37 0.04 -0.94
CA ARG A 602 1.11 0.67 -0.50
C ARG A 602 0.31 1.26 -1.65
N THR A 603 0.97 1.91 -2.60
CA THR A 603 0.31 2.59 -3.74
C THR A 603 -0.40 1.59 -4.66
N PHE A 604 0.12 0.37 -4.80
CA PHE A 604 -0.43 -0.67 -5.67
C PHE A 604 -1.13 -1.80 -4.88
N ASP A 605 -1.75 -1.45 -3.76
CA ASP A 605 -2.66 -2.31 -2.98
C ASP A 605 -2.02 -3.60 -2.44
N PHE A 606 -0.74 -3.59 -2.07
CA PHE A 606 -0.12 -4.74 -1.41
C PHE A 606 -0.82 -5.07 -0.07
N ALA A 607 -0.90 -6.37 0.26
CA ALA A 607 -1.53 -6.82 1.49
C ALA A 607 -0.80 -6.27 2.73
N ASN A 608 -1.53 -5.82 3.75
CA ASN A 608 -0.94 -5.42 5.01
C ASN A 608 -0.37 -6.67 5.71
N PRO A 609 0.96 -6.77 5.93
CA PRO A 609 1.56 -7.95 6.53
C PRO A 609 1.18 -8.10 8.01
N ASN A 610 0.62 -7.08 8.68
CA ASN A 610 0.30 -7.12 10.10
C ASN A 610 -0.90 -8.00 10.47
N THR A 611 -1.72 -8.37 9.50
CA THR A 611 -2.95 -9.15 9.72
C THR A 611 -3.14 -10.13 8.57
N PRO A 612 -3.77 -11.30 8.79
CA PRO A 612 -4.18 -12.19 7.69
C PRO A 612 -5.03 -11.42 6.66
N ALA A 613 -4.63 -11.41 5.39
CA ALA A 613 -5.34 -10.69 4.34
C ALA A 613 -6.04 -11.67 3.38
N ALA A 614 -7.36 -11.77 3.51
CA ALA A 614 -8.19 -12.66 2.68
C ALA A 614 -8.35 -12.15 1.24
N ALA A 615 -8.36 -10.83 1.07
CA ALA A 615 -8.44 -10.12 -0.19
C ALA A 615 -7.63 -8.83 -0.09
N ARG A 616 -7.23 -8.29 -1.24
CA ARG A 616 -6.61 -6.96 -1.32
C ARG A 616 -7.66 -5.97 -1.81
N PRO A 617 -7.67 -4.72 -1.32
CA PRO A 617 -8.46 -3.67 -1.96
C PRO A 617 -8.00 -3.51 -3.41
N GLN A 618 -8.89 -3.08 -4.30
CA GLN A 618 -8.51 -2.66 -5.64
C GLN A 618 -8.81 -1.18 -5.76
N THR A 619 -7.76 -0.37 -5.77
CA THR A 619 -7.86 1.07 -6.00
C THR A 619 -7.44 1.41 -7.42
N ALA A 620 -8.11 2.41 -7.99
CA ALA A 620 -7.75 3.06 -9.24
C ALA A 620 -7.72 4.57 -8.97
N SER A 621 -6.55 5.08 -8.59
CA SER A 621 -6.38 6.48 -8.19
C SER A 621 -5.44 7.24 -9.13
N PRO A 622 -5.60 8.57 -9.27
CA PRO A 622 -4.64 9.40 -9.98
C PRO A 622 -3.21 9.30 -9.41
N SER A 623 -3.05 8.97 -8.13
CA SER A 623 -1.74 8.80 -7.50
C SER A 623 -0.95 7.61 -8.04
N GLN A 624 -1.61 6.53 -8.47
CA GLN A 624 -0.93 5.39 -9.11
C GLN A 624 -0.36 5.79 -10.48
N ALA A 625 -1.12 6.54 -11.29
CA ALA A 625 -0.65 7.06 -12.57
C ALA A 625 0.49 8.07 -12.38
N LEU A 626 0.38 8.97 -11.40
CA LEU A 626 1.43 9.94 -11.08
C LEU A 626 2.70 9.23 -10.58
N PHE A 627 2.56 8.14 -9.81
CA PHE A 627 3.69 7.30 -9.42
C PHE A 627 4.38 6.71 -10.66
N MET A 628 3.64 6.09 -11.58
CA MET A 628 4.22 5.51 -12.80
C MET A 628 4.92 6.53 -13.70
N LEU A 629 4.42 7.77 -13.72
CA LEU A 629 5.02 8.85 -14.50
C LEU A 629 6.38 9.30 -13.94
N ASN A 630 6.53 9.30 -12.62
CA ASN A 630 7.68 9.93 -11.93
C ASN A 630 8.61 8.93 -11.23
N SER A 631 8.23 7.66 -11.13
CA SER A 631 9.02 6.64 -10.45
C SER A 631 10.31 6.38 -11.22
N PRO A 632 11.49 6.49 -10.57
CA PRO A 632 12.75 6.20 -11.26
C PRO A 632 12.81 4.75 -11.78
N PHE A 633 12.20 3.80 -11.07
CA PHE A 633 12.09 2.41 -11.53
C PHE A 633 11.27 2.31 -12.83
N ALA A 634 10.10 2.96 -12.91
CA ALA A 634 9.25 2.93 -14.10
C ALA A 634 9.93 3.63 -15.30
N ILE A 635 10.60 4.76 -15.04
CA ILE A 635 11.42 5.49 -16.02
C ILE A 635 12.55 4.60 -16.56
N GLU A 636 13.21 3.85 -15.68
CA GLU A 636 14.26 2.91 -16.09
C GLU A 636 13.73 1.78 -16.98
N GLN A 637 12.54 1.24 -16.68
CA GLN A 637 11.91 0.22 -17.51
C GLN A 637 11.44 0.78 -18.86
N ALA A 638 10.96 2.02 -18.90
CA ALA A 638 10.60 2.70 -20.15
C ALA A 638 11.83 2.88 -21.06
N ARG A 639 12.96 3.29 -20.50
CA ARG A 639 14.25 3.34 -21.23
C ARG A 639 14.66 1.96 -21.73
N GLY A 640 14.59 0.94 -20.87
CA GLY A 640 14.91 -0.44 -21.24
C GLY A 640 14.05 -1.00 -22.36
N LEU A 641 12.75 -0.71 -22.35
CA LEU A 641 11.84 -1.09 -23.43
C LEU A 641 12.19 -0.34 -24.74
N ALA A 642 12.49 0.95 -24.66
CA ALA A 642 12.92 1.72 -25.83
C ALA A 642 14.25 1.23 -26.42
N GLU A 643 15.23 0.88 -25.59
CA GLU A 643 16.49 0.25 -25.99
C GLU A 643 16.24 -1.12 -26.65
N ARG A 644 15.45 -1.97 -26.00
CA ARG A 644 15.09 -3.30 -26.50
C ARG A 644 14.43 -3.23 -27.88
N SER A 645 13.52 -2.27 -28.10
CA SER A 645 12.84 -2.10 -29.39
C SER A 645 13.78 -1.72 -30.54
N ALA A 646 14.94 -1.13 -30.22
CA ALA A 646 15.94 -0.74 -31.21
C ALA A 646 16.94 -1.86 -31.52
N ALA A 647 16.94 -2.94 -30.72
CA ALA A 647 17.95 -3.99 -30.82
C ALA A 647 17.86 -4.71 -32.17
N VAL A 648 18.98 -4.76 -32.87
CA VAL A 648 19.17 -5.50 -34.11
C VAL A 648 20.43 -6.36 -34.01
N PRO A 649 20.55 -7.47 -34.76
CA PRO A 649 21.78 -8.25 -34.82
C PRO A 649 22.96 -7.36 -35.22
N GLU A 650 24.15 -7.66 -34.67
CA GLU A 650 25.38 -6.95 -35.02
C GLU A 650 25.56 -6.88 -36.55
N ASN A 651 25.91 -5.69 -37.06
CA ASN A 651 26.07 -5.37 -38.49
C ASN A 651 24.78 -5.29 -39.32
N SER A 652 23.59 -5.28 -38.69
CA SER A 652 22.34 -4.96 -39.40
C SER A 652 22.07 -3.45 -39.42
N PRO A 653 21.41 -2.90 -40.46
CA PRO A 653 20.99 -1.51 -40.46
C PRO A 653 19.96 -1.26 -39.32
N PRO A 654 19.86 -0.02 -38.81
CA PRO A 654 18.80 0.36 -37.87
C PRO A 654 17.42 0.04 -38.44
N LEU A 655 16.49 -0.35 -37.57
CA LEU A 655 15.09 -0.57 -37.93
C LEU A 655 14.46 0.72 -38.44
N ALA A 656 13.53 0.59 -39.38
CA ALA A 656 12.63 1.69 -39.71
C ALA A 656 11.78 2.05 -38.48
N ASP A 657 11.42 3.33 -38.34
CA ASP A 657 10.64 3.81 -37.20
C ASP A 657 9.32 3.04 -37.03
N THR A 658 8.65 2.67 -38.13
CA THR A 658 7.42 1.87 -38.12
C THR A 658 7.63 0.47 -37.56
N ASP A 659 8.77 -0.16 -37.85
CA ASP A 659 9.11 -1.49 -37.34
C ASP A 659 9.48 -1.43 -35.86
N ARG A 660 10.20 -0.38 -35.46
CA ARG A 660 10.54 -0.13 -34.05
C ARG A 660 9.29 0.17 -33.20
N VAL A 661 8.36 0.97 -33.72
CA VAL A 661 7.03 1.17 -33.08
C VAL A 661 6.30 -0.16 -32.95
N SER A 662 6.31 -0.99 -34.00
CA SER A 662 5.68 -2.31 -33.94
C SER A 662 6.29 -3.21 -32.86
N GLN A 663 7.62 -3.19 -32.69
CA GLN A 663 8.29 -3.91 -31.60
C GLN A 663 7.89 -3.40 -30.21
N LEU A 664 7.78 -2.08 -30.02
CA LEU A 664 7.33 -1.50 -28.74
C LEU A 664 5.96 -2.04 -28.33
N TYR A 665 4.99 -2.03 -29.25
CA TYR A 665 3.64 -2.55 -29.01
C TYR A 665 3.64 -4.06 -28.75
N GLN A 666 4.46 -4.82 -29.46
CA GLN A 666 4.57 -6.27 -29.24
C GLN A 666 5.19 -6.60 -27.87
N PHE A 667 6.21 -5.88 -27.43
CA PHE A 667 6.85 -6.12 -26.12
C PHE A 667 6.01 -5.60 -24.95
N ALA A 668 5.34 -4.45 -25.08
CA ALA A 668 4.51 -3.91 -24.02
C ALA A 668 3.13 -4.58 -23.95
N LEU A 669 2.45 -4.70 -25.09
CA LEU A 669 1.04 -5.09 -25.15
C LEU A 669 0.85 -6.51 -25.71
N GLY A 670 1.80 -7.06 -26.45
CA GLY A 670 1.65 -8.39 -27.06
C GLY A 670 0.80 -8.38 -28.33
N ARG A 671 0.65 -7.24 -28.99
CA ARG A 671 0.02 -7.14 -30.32
C ARG A 671 0.77 -6.20 -31.24
N LYS A 672 0.42 -6.23 -32.52
CA LYS A 672 0.81 -5.20 -33.47
C LYS A 672 -0.04 -3.93 -33.27
N PRO A 673 0.53 -2.74 -33.49
CA PRO A 673 -0.24 -1.49 -33.50
C PRO A 673 -1.18 -1.43 -34.71
N SER A 674 -2.26 -0.65 -34.60
CA SER A 674 -3.11 -0.28 -35.73
C SER A 674 -2.39 0.68 -36.68
N VAL A 675 -2.97 0.91 -37.86
CA VAL A 675 -2.42 1.86 -38.85
C VAL A 675 -2.39 3.29 -38.27
N GLU A 676 -3.42 3.65 -37.51
CA GLU A 676 -3.53 4.94 -36.82
C GLU A 676 -2.49 5.06 -35.71
N GLU A 677 -2.35 4.04 -34.87
CA GLU A 677 -1.35 4.00 -33.79
C GLU A 677 0.08 4.12 -34.33
N ILE A 678 0.39 3.50 -35.47
CA ILE A 678 1.69 3.66 -36.15
C ILE A 678 1.89 5.11 -36.58
N ALA A 679 0.90 5.72 -37.23
CA ALA A 679 1.00 7.08 -37.74
C ALA A 679 1.17 8.12 -36.61
N GLU A 680 0.42 7.97 -35.53
CA GLU A 680 0.51 8.83 -34.34
C GLU A 680 1.85 8.69 -33.64
N ALA A 681 2.31 7.44 -33.42
CA ALA A 681 3.60 7.17 -32.79
C ALA A 681 4.78 7.71 -33.62
N ALA A 682 4.75 7.50 -34.95
CA ALA A 682 5.78 8.03 -35.85
C ALA A 682 5.83 9.56 -35.83
N THR A 683 4.66 10.22 -35.83
CA THR A 683 4.56 11.68 -35.72
C THR A 683 5.12 12.18 -34.39
N PHE A 684 4.78 11.52 -33.28
CA PHE A 684 5.24 11.88 -31.94
C PHE A 684 6.76 11.78 -31.80
N VAL A 685 7.36 10.69 -32.31
CA VAL A 685 8.80 10.48 -32.23
C VAL A 685 9.55 11.49 -33.10
N ALA A 686 9.07 11.80 -34.30
CA ALA A 686 9.67 12.77 -35.21
C ALA A 686 9.72 14.19 -34.62
N ALA A 687 8.74 14.57 -33.79
CA ALA A 687 8.67 15.89 -33.18
C ALA A 687 9.75 16.17 -32.10
N GLY A 688 10.52 15.17 -31.66
CA GLY A 688 11.52 15.30 -30.59
C GLY A 688 12.82 15.98 -30.98
N ALA A 689 13.29 15.79 -32.22
CA ALA A 689 14.63 16.22 -32.64
C ALA A 689 14.86 17.75 -32.53
N GLN A 690 13.79 18.56 -32.52
CA GLN A 690 13.86 20.02 -32.36
C GLN A 690 13.74 20.49 -30.89
N ALA A 691 13.14 19.70 -29.99
CA ALA A 691 12.88 20.11 -28.61
C ALA A 691 14.03 19.75 -27.66
N ASP A 692 14.72 18.64 -27.90
CA ASP A 692 15.80 18.15 -27.03
C ASP A 692 17.03 19.09 -27.02
N ALA A 693 17.31 19.76 -28.15
CA ALA A 693 18.36 20.77 -28.25
C ALA A 693 18.09 22.03 -27.41
N ALA A 694 16.81 22.40 -27.21
CA ALA A 694 16.43 23.58 -26.41
C ALA A 694 16.46 23.29 -24.90
N ALA A 695 16.11 22.08 -24.48
CA ALA A 695 16.12 21.66 -23.08
C ALA A 695 17.56 21.52 -22.52
N GLN A 696 18.51 21.11 -23.35
CA GLN A 696 19.91 20.93 -22.96
C GLN A 696 20.65 22.25 -22.66
N VAL A 697 20.18 23.36 -23.24
CA VAL A 697 20.69 24.73 -22.96
C VAL A 697 20.10 25.30 -21.66
N ALA A 698 18.90 24.85 -21.26
CA ALA A 698 18.22 25.31 -20.04
C ALA A 698 18.74 24.68 -18.74
N SER A 699 19.53 23.59 -18.82
CA SER A 699 19.92 22.75 -17.67
C SER A 699 21.29 23.05 -17.05
N GLN A 700 22.03 24.07 -17.50
CA GLN A 700 23.30 24.48 -16.89
C GLN A 700 23.04 25.18 -15.53
N PRO A 701 23.73 24.81 -14.43
CA PRO A 701 23.56 25.47 -13.14
C PRO A 701 23.97 26.94 -13.24
N ARG A 702 23.09 27.85 -12.81
CA ARG A 702 23.29 29.31 -12.92
C ARG A 702 24.26 29.86 -11.88
N TRP A 703 24.35 29.18 -10.74
CA TRP A 703 25.29 29.48 -9.66
C TRP A 703 26.39 28.43 -9.60
N GLN A 704 27.61 28.89 -9.35
CA GLN A 704 28.77 28.07 -9.03
C GLN A 704 29.41 28.59 -7.73
N TYR A 705 29.94 27.67 -6.94
CA TYR A 705 30.50 27.94 -5.62
C TYR A 705 31.97 27.52 -5.61
N GLY A 706 32.86 28.42 -5.22
CA GLY A 706 34.29 28.20 -5.36
C GLY A 706 35.13 29.19 -4.57
N TYR A 707 36.40 29.25 -4.94
CA TYR A 707 37.41 30.13 -4.37
C TYR A 707 38.31 30.71 -5.47
N GLY A 708 39.11 31.73 -5.16
CA GLY A 708 40.08 32.30 -6.09
C GLY A 708 40.80 33.53 -5.53
N THR A 709 41.60 34.19 -6.36
CA THR A 709 42.31 35.43 -6.02
C THR A 709 41.72 36.62 -6.77
N TYR A 710 41.39 37.69 -6.06
CA TYR A 710 41.01 38.96 -6.69
C TYR A 710 42.26 39.81 -7.00
N ASP A 711 42.42 40.21 -8.26
CA ASP A 711 43.48 41.10 -8.72
C ASP A 711 42.96 42.56 -8.81
N PRO A 712 43.44 43.47 -7.94
CA PRO A 712 42.99 44.86 -7.91
C PRO A 712 43.47 45.68 -9.12
N LEU A 713 44.44 45.21 -9.91
CA LEU A 713 44.90 45.92 -11.11
C LEU A 713 43.99 45.66 -12.31
N SER A 714 43.48 44.44 -12.44
CA SER A 714 42.60 44.05 -13.53
C SER A 714 41.11 44.13 -13.17
N ASP A 715 40.77 44.33 -11.89
CA ASP A 715 39.41 44.24 -11.38
C ASP A 715 38.75 42.89 -11.74
N ARG A 716 39.53 41.80 -11.68
CA ARG A 716 39.11 40.42 -11.98
C ARG A 716 39.42 39.49 -10.83
N ALA A 717 38.68 38.38 -10.77
CA ALA A 717 39.07 37.24 -9.96
C ALA A 717 39.23 36.00 -10.85
N ASP A 718 40.26 35.21 -10.58
CA ASP A 718 40.23 33.81 -10.99
C ASP A 718 39.17 33.06 -10.16
N PHE A 719 38.77 31.89 -10.65
CA PHE A 719 37.74 31.10 -10.01
C PHE A 719 38.02 29.62 -10.20
N HIS A 720 38.09 28.94 -9.07
CA HIS A 720 38.24 27.51 -8.94
C HIS A 720 37.01 26.98 -8.22
N GLN A 721 36.26 26.10 -8.88
CA GLN A 721 35.06 25.50 -8.27
C GLN A 721 35.46 24.57 -7.12
N PHE A 722 34.72 24.62 -6.01
CA PHE A 722 34.95 23.69 -4.90
C PHE A 722 34.74 22.24 -5.35
N PRO A 723 35.71 21.33 -5.12
CA PRO A 723 35.61 19.94 -5.52
C PRO A 723 34.74 19.09 -4.60
N HIS A 724 34.41 19.57 -3.39
CA HIS A 724 33.80 18.76 -2.35
C HIS A 724 32.55 19.44 -1.71
N PHE A 725 31.51 18.64 -1.46
CA PHE A 725 30.30 19.05 -0.75
C PHE A 725 29.93 18.01 0.31
N ALA A 726 29.99 18.40 1.59
CA ALA A 726 29.59 17.54 2.70
C ALA A 726 28.96 18.37 3.82
N ASN A 727 28.01 17.77 4.54
CA ASN A 727 27.32 18.39 5.69
C ASN A 727 26.77 19.80 5.39
N GLY A 728 26.22 20.01 4.19
CA GLY A 728 25.63 21.29 3.79
C GLY A 728 26.65 22.39 3.43
N THR A 729 27.93 22.04 3.22
CA THR A 729 29.02 23.00 2.98
C THR A 729 29.87 22.61 1.77
N TRP A 730 30.12 23.58 0.89
CA TRP A 730 31.11 23.52 -0.20
C TRP A 730 32.50 23.89 0.31
N ASN A 731 33.52 23.10 -0.02
CA ASN A 731 34.90 23.31 0.41
C ASN A 731 35.93 22.56 -0.46
N GLY A 732 37.23 22.70 -0.10
CA GLY A 732 38.34 22.04 -0.78
C GLY A 732 38.44 20.52 -0.58
N GLY A 733 37.93 19.95 0.52
CA GLY A 733 38.10 18.53 0.85
C GLY A 733 37.64 18.14 2.25
N GLU A 734 37.88 16.89 2.65
CA GLU A 734 37.44 16.34 3.95
C GLU A 734 38.24 16.87 5.15
N ALA A 735 39.48 17.33 4.96
CA ALA A 735 40.35 17.87 6.00
C ALA A 735 40.51 19.40 5.85
N PHE A 736 40.51 20.11 6.98
CA PHE A 736 40.60 21.58 7.01
C PHE A 736 41.79 22.08 7.85
N PRO A 737 42.53 23.11 7.40
CA PRO A 737 42.46 23.72 6.07
C PRO A 737 42.97 22.77 4.98
N GLU A 738 42.43 22.91 3.77
CA GLU A 738 42.85 22.12 2.60
C GLU A 738 44.02 22.80 1.87
N VAL A 739 44.83 22.04 1.12
CA VAL A 739 46.08 22.52 0.52
C VAL A 739 45.86 23.54 -0.59
N GLU A 740 44.82 23.37 -1.41
CA GLU A 740 44.53 24.19 -2.60
C GLU A 740 43.42 25.21 -2.39
N ALA A 741 42.51 25.01 -1.44
CA ALA A 741 41.40 25.94 -1.15
C ALA A 741 41.51 26.66 0.21
N GLY A 742 42.53 26.32 1.01
CA GLY A 742 42.78 26.95 2.31
C GLY A 742 41.60 26.82 3.28
N TRP A 743 41.21 27.95 3.87
CA TRP A 743 40.07 28.06 4.79
C TRP A 743 38.77 28.48 4.11
N ALA A 744 38.73 28.56 2.78
CA ALA A 744 37.53 28.99 2.06
C ALA A 744 36.43 27.94 2.17
N MET A 745 35.21 28.37 2.53
CA MET A 745 34.04 27.49 2.50
C MET A 745 32.76 28.29 2.28
N LEU A 746 31.73 27.66 1.71
CA LEU A 746 30.42 28.27 1.46
C LEU A 746 29.28 27.35 1.88
N ASN A 747 28.26 27.88 2.55
CA ASN A 747 27.04 27.17 2.94
C ASN A 747 25.82 28.11 2.94
N VAL A 748 24.63 27.58 3.27
CA VAL A 748 23.36 28.34 3.30
C VAL A 748 23.35 29.53 4.26
N GLN A 749 24.24 29.52 5.26
CA GLN A 749 24.38 30.61 6.23
C GLN A 749 25.38 31.65 5.72
N GLY A 750 26.35 31.28 4.90
CA GLY A 750 27.36 32.19 4.39
C GLY A 750 28.64 31.44 4.04
N GLY A 751 29.70 31.69 4.79
CA GLY A 751 30.97 31.01 4.58
C GLY A 751 32.11 31.52 5.46
N HIS A 752 33.31 31.04 5.14
CA HIS A 752 34.57 31.55 5.65
C HIS A 752 35.36 32.13 4.48
N PRO A 753 35.90 33.36 4.57
CA PRO A 753 36.42 34.11 3.42
C PRO A 753 37.76 33.58 2.90
N GLY A 754 38.38 32.63 3.61
CA GLY A 754 39.71 32.15 3.30
C GLY A 754 40.79 33.21 3.52
N ASP A 755 41.96 33.00 2.91
CA ASP A 755 43.08 33.94 2.93
C ASP A 755 43.11 34.78 1.64
N ALA A 756 44.04 35.72 1.52
CA ALA A 756 44.12 36.65 0.40
C ALA A 756 44.34 35.98 -0.98
N THR A 757 44.68 34.70 -1.02
CA THR A 757 44.85 33.90 -2.25
C THR A 757 43.74 32.86 -2.46
N HIS A 758 42.84 32.72 -1.48
CA HIS A 758 41.74 31.75 -1.48
C HIS A 758 40.44 32.42 -1.01
N ALA A 759 40.08 33.55 -1.64
CA ALA A 759 38.83 34.26 -1.35
C ALA A 759 37.63 33.35 -1.60
N ALA A 760 36.58 33.43 -0.79
CA ALA A 760 35.35 32.68 -1.05
C ALA A 760 34.52 33.39 -2.15
N ILE A 761 34.18 32.65 -3.22
CA ILE A 761 33.52 33.22 -4.41
C ILE A 761 32.20 32.50 -4.73
N ARG A 762 31.12 33.28 -4.87
CA ARG A 762 29.89 32.82 -5.52
C ARG A 762 29.79 33.43 -6.91
N ARG A 763 29.78 32.60 -7.95
CA ARG A 763 29.73 33.02 -9.35
C ARG A 763 28.33 32.79 -9.93
N PHE A 764 27.74 33.83 -10.49
CA PHE A 764 26.49 33.77 -11.24
C PHE A 764 26.75 33.97 -12.74
N THR A 765 26.17 33.13 -13.60
CA THR A 765 26.27 33.28 -15.07
C THR A 765 24.97 33.84 -15.65
N VAL A 766 25.07 34.99 -16.30
CA VAL A 766 23.94 35.73 -16.88
C VAL A 766 23.29 34.94 -18.03
N PRO A 767 21.97 34.66 -17.97
CA PRO A 767 21.30 33.80 -18.94
C PRO A 767 20.97 34.47 -20.29
N ALA A 768 20.83 35.79 -20.30
CA ALA A 768 20.40 36.57 -21.45
C ALA A 768 20.87 38.03 -21.34
N ALA A 769 20.93 38.75 -22.46
CA ALA A 769 21.23 40.18 -22.44
C ALA A 769 20.10 40.99 -21.77
N GLY A 770 20.47 42.05 -21.05
CA GLY A 770 19.52 42.93 -20.36
C GLY A 770 20.18 43.85 -19.33
N THR A 771 19.38 44.41 -18.43
CA THR A 771 19.84 45.25 -17.32
C THR A 771 19.77 44.47 -16.01
N LEU A 772 20.91 44.33 -15.33
CA LEU A 772 21.05 43.61 -14.07
C LEU A 772 20.99 44.58 -12.88
N ARG A 773 20.26 44.22 -11.83
CA ARG A 773 20.23 44.88 -10.52
C ARG A 773 20.61 43.87 -9.45
N ILE A 774 21.50 44.25 -8.52
CA ILE A 774 21.93 43.39 -7.42
C ILE A 774 21.73 44.12 -6.10
N GLU A 775 21.03 43.48 -5.17
CA GLU A 775 20.73 44.01 -3.84
C GLU A 775 20.94 42.94 -2.78
N GLY A 776 21.58 43.28 -1.68
CA GLY A 776 21.88 42.31 -0.64
C GLY A 776 22.36 42.92 0.65
N GLU A 777 22.77 42.05 1.57
CA GLU A 777 23.36 42.41 2.85
C GLU A 777 24.48 41.43 3.21
N LEU A 778 25.66 41.97 3.51
CA LEU A 778 26.83 41.25 4.01
C LEU A 778 26.97 41.52 5.51
N GLN A 779 27.01 40.47 6.31
CA GLN A 779 27.10 40.52 7.77
C GLN A 779 28.27 39.69 8.29
N ARG A 780 28.81 40.12 9.44
CA ARG A 780 29.80 39.40 10.26
C ARG A 780 29.41 39.53 11.73
N HIS A 781 29.19 38.42 12.41
CA HIS A 781 28.67 38.44 13.78
C HIS A 781 29.74 38.49 14.88
N ALA A 782 30.97 38.04 14.59
CA ALA A 782 32.05 38.05 15.58
C ALA A 782 32.49 39.48 15.92
N ALA A 783 32.69 39.74 17.21
CA ALA A 783 33.23 41.01 17.70
C ALA A 783 34.76 41.04 17.58
N GLU A 784 35.39 39.87 17.58
CA GLU A 784 36.82 39.63 17.37
C GLU A 784 37.19 39.58 15.88
N GLY A 785 38.43 39.90 15.53
CA GLY A 785 38.92 39.97 14.13
C GLY A 785 38.82 41.37 13.51
N ASN A 786 39.44 41.59 12.36
CA ASN A 786 39.56 42.92 11.71
C ASN A 786 38.52 43.19 10.61
N GLY A 787 37.78 42.20 10.15
CA GLY A 787 36.60 42.36 9.30
C GLY A 787 36.69 41.50 8.04
N VAL A 788 35.61 41.51 7.28
CA VAL A 788 35.59 40.95 5.92
C VAL A 788 35.43 42.04 4.88
N LEU A 789 35.97 41.79 3.70
CA LEU A 789 35.85 42.66 2.54
C LEU A 789 35.01 41.97 1.47
N GLY A 790 33.80 42.47 1.24
CA GLY A 790 32.91 41.98 0.20
C GLY A 790 33.08 42.76 -1.10
N ARG A 791 33.12 42.09 -2.24
CA ARG A 791 33.18 42.68 -3.59
C ARG A 791 32.19 42.05 -4.53
N ILE A 792 31.62 42.86 -5.42
CA ILE A 792 30.88 42.37 -6.59
C ILE A 792 31.66 42.74 -7.84
N VAL A 793 32.02 41.75 -8.64
CA VAL A 793 32.82 41.90 -9.86
C VAL A 793 32.07 41.32 -11.06
N SER A 794 31.95 42.10 -12.14
CA SER A 794 31.33 41.68 -13.39
C SER A 794 32.40 41.39 -14.45
N SER A 795 32.31 40.26 -15.16
CA SER A 795 33.16 39.95 -16.32
C SER A 795 33.17 41.04 -17.39
N ALA A 796 32.11 41.83 -17.51
CA ALA A 796 32.02 42.90 -18.49
C ALA A 796 32.58 44.24 -18.00
N ARG A 797 32.43 44.54 -16.70
CA ARG A 797 32.67 45.89 -16.15
C ARG A 797 33.76 46.00 -15.10
N GLY A 798 34.31 44.87 -14.63
CA GLY A 798 35.20 44.85 -13.48
C GLY A 798 34.40 45.03 -12.18
N ARG A 799 35.00 45.65 -11.17
CA ARG A 799 34.39 45.84 -9.85
C ARG A 799 33.25 46.86 -9.91
N VAL A 800 32.07 46.44 -9.46
CA VAL A 800 30.84 47.26 -9.43
C VAL A 800 30.40 47.63 -8.00
N GLY A 801 31.00 47.01 -6.97
CA GLY A 801 30.77 47.38 -5.58
C GLY A 801 31.81 46.75 -4.63
N GLU A 802 32.09 47.41 -3.52
CA GLU A 802 33.01 46.96 -2.47
C GLU A 802 32.56 47.49 -1.11
N TRP A 803 32.59 46.62 -0.08
CA TRP A 803 32.15 46.93 1.28
C TRP A 803 33.09 46.31 2.30
N HIS A 804 33.63 47.15 3.18
CA HIS A 804 34.34 46.72 4.37
C HIS A 804 33.35 46.52 5.51
N VAL A 805 33.30 45.32 6.11
CA VAL A 805 32.39 44.97 7.21
C VAL A 805 33.20 44.54 8.43
N PRO A 806 33.52 45.47 9.36
CA PRO A 806 34.26 45.16 10.57
C PRO A 806 33.45 44.32 11.55
N THR A 807 32.19 44.63 11.83
CA THR A 807 31.26 43.78 12.60
C THR A 807 29.83 44.29 12.36
N GLY A 808 28.81 43.46 12.49
CA GLY A 808 27.42 43.83 12.16
C GLY A 808 27.09 43.54 10.69
N GLY A 809 26.46 44.49 9.98
CA GLY A 809 26.01 44.29 8.60
C GLY A 809 26.06 45.55 7.74
N SER A 810 26.27 45.37 6.44
CA SER A 810 26.28 46.43 5.42
C SER A 810 25.39 46.04 4.24
N ALA A 811 24.54 46.97 3.80
CA ALA A 811 23.74 46.79 2.58
C ALA A 811 24.64 46.82 1.33
N THR A 812 24.63 45.74 0.56
CA THR A 812 25.47 45.54 -0.63
C THR A 812 24.66 45.72 -1.91
N SER A 813 24.16 46.93 -2.15
CA SER A 813 23.40 47.25 -3.37
C SER A 813 24.29 47.95 -4.38
N VAL A 814 24.15 47.60 -5.67
CA VAL A 814 24.88 48.25 -6.78
C VAL A 814 23.88 48.89 -7.74
N GLU A 815 24.30 49.97 -8.40
CA GLU A 815 23.51 50.59 -9.47
C GLU A 815 23.27 49.58 -10.61
N SER A 816 22.11 49.65 -11.25
CA SER A 816 21.79 48.72 -12.34
C SER A 816 22.70 48.92 -13.55
N PHE A 817 23.15 47.83 -14.17
CA PHE A 817 24.04 47.90 -15.33
C PHE A 817 23.68 46.88 -16.43
N PRO A 818 23.95 47.19 -17.70
CA PRO A 818 23.75 46.25 -18.80
C PRO A 818 24.74 45.09 -18.75
N VAL A 819 24.25 43.90 -19.14
CA VAL A 819 24.96 42.63 -19.21
C VAL A 819 24.59 41.88 -20.50
N SER A 820 25.47 40.99 -20.94
CA SER A 820 25.25 40.06 -22.06
C SER A 820 25.08 38.62 -21.57
N ALA A 821 24.48 37.77 -22.41
CA ALA A 821 24.41 36.34 -22.13
C ALA A 821 25.82 35.75 -21.99
N GLY A 822 26.07 35.02 -20.89
CA GLY A 822 27.37 34.43 -20.58
C GLY A 822 28.30 35.31 -19.74
N ASP A 823 27.94 36.57 -19.44
CA ASP A 823 28.67 37.36 -18.47
C ASP A 823 28.63 36.71 -17.07
N THR A 824 29.73 36.79 -16.32
CA THR A 824 29.81 36.29 -14.95
C THR A 824 29.76 37.44 -13.94
N ILE A 825 29.08 37.19 -12.82
CA ILE A 825 29.00 38.09 -11.67
C ILE A 825 29.54 37.34 -10.46
N ASP A 826 30.65 37.80 -9.92
CA ASP A 826 31.34 37.18 -8.80
C ASP A 826 31.10 38.00 -7.52
N LEU A 827 30.53 37.34 -6.52
CA LEU A 827 30.42 37.85 -5.15
C LEU A 827 31.58 37.24 -4.37
N ILE A 828 32.57 38.07 -4.07
CA ILE A 828 33.85 37.68 -3.50
C ILE A 828 33.91 38.18 -2.06
N VAL A 829 34.27 37.32 -1.11
CA VAL A 829 34.54 37.74 0.27
C VAL A 829 35.97 37.38 0.64
N ASP A 830 36.74 38.42 0.95
CA ASP A 830 38.15 38.35 1.33
C ASP A 830 38.34 38.59 2.84
N SER A 831 39.44 38.05 3.37
CA SER A 831 39.98 38.44 4.66
C SER A 831 40.78 39.75 4.54
N ILE A 832 40.81 40.53 5.63
CA ILE A 832 41.52 41.82 5.64
C ILE A 832 42.92 41.60 6.19
N GLU A 833 43.93 42.15 5.52
CA GLU A 833 45.35 41.99 5.91
C GLU A 833 45.78 40.51 6.10
N ASN A 834 45.13 39.59 5.38
CA ASN A 834 45.32 38.14 5.49
C ASN A 834 44.99 37.55 6.88
N ASN A 835 44.34 38.33 7.74
CA ASN A 835 43.80 37.86 9.01
C ASN A 835 42.38 37.35 8.77
N HIS A 836 42.22 36.03 8.84
CA HIS A 836 40.97 35.32 8.59
C HIS A 836 40.38 34.74 9.90
N HIS A 837 40.98 35.06 11.05
CA HIS A 837 40.51 34.56 12.34
C HIS A 837 39.21 35.25 12.75
N HIS A 838 38.18 34.46 13.05
CA HIS A 838 36.85 34.92 13.44
C HIS A 838 36.04 35.60 12.33
N ASP A 839 36.38 35.39 11.06
CA ASP A 839 35.77 36.08 9.93
C ASP A 839 34.65 35.31 9.22
N THR A 840 33.92 34.45 9.95
CA THR A 840 32.72 33.83 9.40
C THR A 840 31.72 34.90 8.99
N PHE A 841 31.31 34.88 7.72
CA PHE A 841 30.44 35.89 7.13
C PHE A 841 29.10 35.29 6.72
N PHE A 842 28.11 36.15 6.55
CA PHE A 842 26.77 35.86 6.05
C PHE A 842 26.49 36.84 4.93
N TRP A 843 26.32 36.38 3.69
CA TRP A 843 25.96 37.26 2.57
C TRP A 843 24.72 36.73 1.87
N ARG A 844 23.67 37.56 1.81
CA ARG A 844 22.50 37.27 0.98
C ARG A 844 22.34 38.37 -0.06
N ALA A 845 22.33 38.00 -1.33
CA ALA A 845 22.04 38.93 -2.41
C ALA A 845 21.00 38.36 -3.38
N ASN A 846 20.15 39.24 -3.88
CA ASN A 846 19.20 39.01 -4.95
C ASN A 846 19.73 39.65 -6.24
N ILE A 847 19.68 38.90 -7.33
CA ILE A 847 20.04 39.35 -8.67
C ILE A 847 18.76 39.38 -9.48
N THR A 848 18.42 40.55 -10.03
CA THR A 848 17.26 40.75 -10.90
C THR A 848 17.73 41.15 -12.29
N LEU A 849 17.33 40.41 -13.33
CA LEU A 849 17.58 40.73 -14.73
C LEU A 849 16.28 41.21 -15.37
N THR A 850 16.31 42.42 -15.94
CA THR A 850 15.27 42.91 -16.85
C THR A 850 15.77 42.75 -18.28
N ARG A 851 15.15 41.88 -19.06
CA ARG A 851 15.51 41.62 -20.47
C ARG A 851 15.05 42.75 -21.37
N GLU A 852 15.58 42.79 -22.60
CA GLU A 852 15.22 43.80 -23.61
C GLU A 852 13.74 43.77 -23.99
N ASP A 853 13.07 42.61 -23.89
CA ASP A 853 11.63 42.45 -24.13
C ASP A 853 10.74 42.89 -22.94
N GLY A 854 11.36 43.39 -21.86
CA GLY A 854 10.68 43.82 -20.65
C GLY A 854 10.34 42.72 -19.65
N SER A 855 10.67 41.45 -19.94
CA SER A 855 10.53 40.36 -18.97
C SER A 855 11.54 40.48 -17.83
N VAL A 856 11.13 40.08 -16.63
CA VAL A 856 11.94 40.19 -15.41
C VAL A 856 12.12 38.81 -14.79
N GLU A 857 13.35 38.45 -14.49
CA GLU A 857 13.72 37.24 -13.76
C GLU A 857 14.57 37.59 -12.55
N ALA A 858 14.46 36.80 -11.48
CA ALA A 858 15.20 37.01 -10.24
C ALA A 858 15.76 35.70 -9.68
N TRP A 859 16.96 35.80 -9.10
CA TRP A 859 17.67 34.72 -8.41
C TRP A 859 18.23 35.24 -7.10
N ASN A 860 18.58 34.33 -6.20
CA ASN A 860 19.27 34.67 -4.97
C ASN A 860 20.51 33.79 -4.76
N THR A 861 21.43 34.25 -3.91
CA THR A 861 22.68 33.53 -3.61
C THR A 861 22.51 32.17 -2.91
N LEU A 862 21.30 31.83 -2.45
CA LEU A 862 20.98 30.54 -1.83
C LEU A 862 20.51 29.50 -2.87
N ASP A 863 20.23 29.90 -4.11
CA ASP A 863 19.73 28.99 -5.14
C ASP A 863 20.79 27.95 -5.55
N GLY A 864 20.64 26.71 -5.07
CA GLY A 864 21.54 25.58 -5.41
C GLY A 864 22.78 25.44 -4.53
N ILE A 865 22.86 26.19 -3.42
CA ILE A 865 23.98 26.11 -2.46
C ILE A 865 23.93 24.86 -1.57
N ASP A 866 22.78 24.18 -1.54
CA ASP A 866 22.47 22.96 -0.78
C ASP A 866 23.09 21.67 -1.35
N GLY A 867 23.95 21.81 -2.35
CA GLY A 867 24.80 20.76 -2.90
C GLY A 867 24.64 20.61 -4.41
N PRO A 868 25.49 19.79 -5.06
CA PRO A 868 25.25 19.45 -6.44
C PRO A 868 23.87 18.81 -6.51
N ARG A 869 22.92 19.45 -7.20
CA ARG A 869 21.66 18.78 -7.56
C ARG A 869 22.10 17.52 -8.29
N THR A 870 21.90 16.36 -7.66
CA THR A 870 22.07 15.08 -8.34
C THR A 870 21.36 15.24 -9.67
N ALA A 871 22.11 15.10 -10.77
CA ALA A 871 21.58 15.39 -12.10
C ALA A 871 20.23 14.70 -12.17
N ALA A 872 19.14 15.47 -12.28
CA ALA A 872 17.84 14.89 -12.54
C ALA A 872 18.08 13.92 -13.70
N PRO A 873 17.66 12.65 -13.59
CA PRO A 873 17.87 11.70 -14.67
C PRO A 873 17.44 12.40 -15.95
N ALA A 874 18.29 12.35 -16.97
CA ALA A 874 18.06 13.10 -18.20
C ALA A 874 16.59 12.91 -18.61
N PRO A 875 15.92 13.95 -19.12
CA PRO A 875 14.56 13.79 -19.61
C PRO A 875 14.46 12.54 -20.51
N LEU A 876 13.36 11.80 -20.42
CA LEU A 876 13.13 10.68 -21.32
C LEU A 876 13.15 11.20 -22.77
N ASP A 877 13.91 10.55 -23.64
CA ASP A 877 13.83 10.82 -25.08
C ASP A 877 12.45 10.41 -25.62
N ARG A 878 12.11 10.79 -26.86
CA ARG A 878 10.77 10.50 -27.41
C ARG A 878 10.46 9.01 -27.47
N TRP A 879 11.45 8.17 -27.73
CA TRP A 879 11.26 6.71 -27.75
C TRP A 879 10.92 6.16 -26.37
N SER A 880 11.61 6.63 -25.34
CA SER A 880 11.35 6.27 -23.95
C SER A 880 10.05 6.87 -23.43
N GLN A 881 9.66 8.06 -23.88
CA GLN A 881 8.34 8.64 -23.59
C GLN A 881 7.22 7.80 -24.20
N LEU A 882 7.35 7.39 -25.47
CA LEU A 882 6.38 6.51 -26.13
C LEU A 882 6.29 5.16 -25.40
N ALA A 883 7.43 4.58 -25.03
CA ALA A 883 7.47 3.37 -24.21
C ALA A 883 6.76 3.56 -22.86
N GLN A 884 6.99 4.69 -22.18
CA GLN A 884 6.32 5.01 -20.91
C GLN A 884 4.80 5.11 -21.08
N VAL A 885 4.32 5.74 -22.15
CA VAL A 885 2.87 5.83 -22.45
C VAL A 885 2.25 4.44 -22.60
N LEU A 886 2.91 3.52 -23.33
CA LEU A 886 2.43 2.15 -23.49
C LEU A 886 2.39 1.39 -22.16
N LEU A 887 3.43 1.54 -21.32
CA LEU A 887 3.50 0.90 -19.99
C LEU A 887 2.49 1.46 -18.98
N MET A 888 1.90 2.63 -19.26
CA MET A 888 0.91 3.29 -18.40
C MET A 888 -0.53 3.14 -18.91
N CYS A 889 -0.75 2.56 -20.09
CA CYS A 889 -2.09 2.43 -20.64
C CYS A 889 -2.91 1.34 -19.93
N ASN A 890 -4.24 1.44 -20.05
CA ASN A 890 -5.14 0.45 -19.45
C ASN A 890 -4.92 -0.97 -20.00
N GLU A 891 -4.60 -1.11 -21.29
CA GLU A 891 -4.32 -2.41 -21.91
C GLU A 891 -3.09 -3.10 -21.27
N PHE A 892 -2.13 -2.32 -20.77
CA PHE A 892 -1.00 -2.84 -20.01
C PHE A 892 -1.41 -3.16 -18.56
N ALA A 893 -2.09 -2.23 -17.89
CA ALA A 893 -2.38 -2.29 -16.45
C ALA A 893 -3.54 -3.22 -16.06
N PHE A 894 -4.32 -3.72 -17.02
CA PHE A 894 -5.43 -4.64 -16.81
C PHE A 894 -5.21 -6.01 -17.47
N VAL A 895 -5.88 -7.02 -16.92
CA VAL A 895 -5.85 -8.40 -17.41
C VAL A 895 -6.66 -8.52 -18.72
N ASP A 896 -7.82 -7.85 -18.76
CA ASP A 896 -8.87 -7.96 -19.79
C ASP A 896 -9.08 -6.67 -20.59
#